data_AF-S8CNW0-F1
#
_entry.id   AF-S8CNW0-F1
#
_cell.length_a   1.000
_cell.length_b   1.000
_cell.length_c   1.000
_cell.angle_alpha   90.00
_cell.angle_beta   90.00
_cell.angle_gamma   90.00
#
_symmetry.space_group_name_H-M   'P 1'
#
loop_
_entity.id
_entity.type
_entity.pdbx_description
1 polymer ?
#
loop_
_entity_poly.entity_id
_entity_poly.type
_entity_poly.pdbx_seq_one_letter_code
_entity_poly.pdbx_strand_id
1 'polypeptide(L)'
;MLKVFHVGFFLNLSGLRFGCCFSTCSLAVRETSDFHTRYRILRGKVQIHASSSNLSEALKILNEMKESIPGRPTASDYNYMMMCYFKSRNAALDDLHEVYLRMRSSGPMPNFFTYQILLNGAMSERSGFGSKYAVLVLSEMLRRGFVPSYTSLSRLLKLLLLRAESISDAILVFDAMSDAGFVPCGSSVSVLIKSLCRNGMIRKAFSFFSALSARGCCCRDSFYNPILWSLSKSDQLPAALAFFAVLEKKGFKHSVYTYTALVYGLGRGKSWDRVFRMLDISEKSVETRPSLITYTVVVKLLCEDAKVDLAIDVLRRMERNGCEPDLVAYNVVIRELSRQGRLDEVGDFIRGIDERGLVPDRYTHASVCGGLIETGRFDLAKSLSFRSIVSRGCSVDDAVCNIYLHSLCCSGGSKEALSTMERMAAEGGFRPSAVSYNTIVKGFCSENNIEEALRVLDGCDDGTETKPDSFSFNAVLSAAGKLADSAAIRRILTRMQRGSIGFDVVGATCMARYYFAVGNVSECLKLVDSMVAYGPHPNSVTLNTVLAGLCRIRQLGLAMQIFDRLKAAGVPPNAASYAILMRAAVRDEDVRLLDQLFGEMRSRGIEADVRVYGCFVYGLCRKGKLSAALDLRDRLRENGVSPDVSIYNALLEAMVARRTFGDVVGLLKRMAIDGCLPNEGSYRILRRARKNGWRSRRDFHRGVKLVQFLMFGHVSSETLNHKS
;
A
#
# COMPACT_ATOMS: atom_id res chain seq x y z
N MET A 1 19.67 52.89 9.46
CA MET A 1 20.26 52.99 10.82
C MET A 1 21.39 51.99 10.93
N LEU A 2 22.63 52.49 10.85
CA LEU A 2 23.87 51.75 11.05
C LEU A 2 24.30 51.87 12.51
N LYS A 3 24.68 50.76 13.15
CA LYS A 3 25.49 50.71 14.38
C LYS A 3 26.21 49.37 14.45
N VAL A 4 27.54 49.36 14.30
CA VAL A 4 28.44 48.48 15.06
C VAL A 4 29.77 49.21 15.27
N PHE A 5 30.29 49.08 16.49
CA PHE A 5 31.34 49.81 17.17
C PHE A 5 32.74 49.74 16.53
N HIS A 6 33.40 50.91 16.50
CA HIS A 6 34.85 51.07 16.47
C HIS A 6 35.34 51.20 17.92
N VAL A 7 36.35 50.41 18.33
CA VAL A 7 37.18 50.72 19.51
C VAL A 7 38.63 50.68 19.05
N GLY A 8 39.27 51.85 19.10
CA GLY A 8 40.70 52.01 18.91
C GLY A 8 41.44 51.84 20.23
N PHE A 9 42.68 51.35 20.14
CA PHE A 9 43.68 51.50 21.19
C PHE A 9 44.95 52.03 20.52
N PHE A 10 45.25 53.30 20.80
CA PHE A 10 46.56 53.91 20.59
C PHE A 10 47.43 53.56 21.79
N LEU A 11 48.68 53.16 21.59
CA LEU A 11 49.76 53.47 22.53
C LEU A 11 51.07 53.70 21.76
N ASN A 12 51.55 54.93 21.96
CA ASN A 12 52.86 55.49 21.62
C ASN A 12 54.03 54.56 21.95
N LEU A 13 55.03 54.55 21.06
CA LEU A 13 56.46 54.58 21.42
C LEU A 13 57.22 55.23 20.25
N SER A 14 57.21 56.57 20.23
CA SER A 14 58.15 57.38 19.46
C SER A 14 59.27 57.83 20.40
N GLY A 15 60.51 57.51 20.04
CA GLY A 15 61.70 58.01 20.73
C GLY A 15 62.65 56.93 21.21
N LEU A 16 63.46 56.37 20.30
CA LEU A 16 64.82 55.93 20.59
C LEU A 16 65.63 56.07 19.29
N ARG A 17 66.72 56.84 19.39
CA ARG A 17 67.62 57.20 18.30
C ARG A 17 68.17 55.94 17.61
N PHE A 18 67.92 55.79 16.32
CA PHE A 18 68.68 54.87 15.47
C PHE A 18 70.07 55.48 15.18
N GLY A 19 70.99 55.27 16.12
CA GLY A 19 72.41 55.19 15.81
C GLY A 19 72.77 53.71 15.75
N CYS A 20 73.30 53.25 14.61
CA CYS A 20 73.65 51.87 14.29
C CYS A 20 72.47 50.96 13.94
N CYS A 21 72.19 50.76 12.63
CA CYS A 21 71.62 49.53 12.04
C CYS A 21 71.40 49.66 10.50
N PHE A 22 72.33 50.23 9.73
CA PHE A 22 72.24 50.18 8.25
C PHE A 22 72.67 48.81 7.68
N SER A 23 73.40 47.99 8.44
CA SER A 23 73.82 46.64 8.02
C SER A 23 72.75 45.57 8.28
N THR A 24 71.98 45.67 9.36
CA THR A 24 70.91 44.71 9.73
C THR A 24 69.64 44.87 8.90
N CYS A 25 69.28 46.08 8.46
CA CYS A 25 68.20 46.27 7.48
C CYS A 25 68.53 45.65 6.11
N SER A 26 69.81 45.63 5.69
CA SER A 26 70.20 45.01 4.43
C SER A 26 70.14 43.47 4.46
N LEU A 27 70.43 42.87 5.63
CA LEU A 27 70.31 41.43 5.89
C LEU A 27 68.84 41.00 6.01
N ALA A 28 68.01 41.76 6.73
CA ALA A 28 66.57 41.48 6.83
C ALA A 28 65.85 41.65 5.48
N VAL A 29 66.25 42.62 4.64
CA VAL A 29 65.72 42.79 3.27
C VAL A 29 66.21 41.67 2.34
N ARG A 30 67.45 41.19 2.50
CA ARG A 30 67.96 40.03 1.74
C ARG A 30 67.27 38.73 2.13
N GLU A 31 67.11 38.43 3.41
CA GLU A 31 66.39 37.25 3.89
C GLU A 31 64.92 37.25 3.45
N THR A 32 64.23 38.39 3.58
CA THR A 32 62.83 38.52 3.12
C THR A 32 62.69 38.41 1.59
N SER A 33 63.66 38.90 0.81
CA SER A 33 63.68 38.73 -0.65
C SER A 33 63.92 37.29 -1.09
N ASP A 34 64.72 36.53 -0.33
CA ASP A 34 65.03 35.13 -0.58
C ASP A 34 63.82 34.24 -0.29
N PHE A 35 63.14 34.47 0.84
CA PHE A 35 61.87 33.79 1.15
C PHE A 35 60.79 34.07 0.10
N HIS A 36 60.69 35.30 -0.42
CA HIS A 36 59.69 35.65 -1.43
C HIS A 36 59.98 35.01 -2.81
N THR A 37 61.26 34.92 -3.18
CA THR A 37 61.70 34.25 -4.41
C THR A 37 61.50 32.74 -4.32
N ARG A 38 61.89 32.14 -3.19
CA ARG A 38 61.69 30.72 -2.88
C ARG A 38 60.21 30.34 -2.83
N TYR A 39 59.37 31.16 -2.20
CA TYR A 39 57.91 30.98 -2.21
C TYR A 39 57.34 30.97 -3.63
N ARG A 40 57.77 31.89 -4.51
CA ARG A 40 57.29 31.96 -5.90
C ARG A 40 57.69 30.72 -6.70
N ILE A 41 58.90 30.22 -6.51
CA ILE A 41 59.41 28.99 -7.14
C ILE A 41 58.61 27.78 -6.66
N LEU A 42 58.48 27.59 -5.35
CA LEU A 42 57.75 26.47 -4.77
C LEU A 42 56.27 26.50 -5.21
N ARG A 43 55.63 27.68 -5.26
CA ARG A 43 54.25 27.83 -5.73
C ARG A 43 54.09 27.48 -7.21
N GLY A 44 55.05 27.85 -8.04
CA GLY A 44 55.10 27.42 -9.45
C GLY A 44 55.26 25.92 -9.61
N LYS A 45 56.10 25.27 -8.79
CA LYS A 45 56.24 23.80 -8.76
C LYS A 45 54.94 23.10 -8.36
N VAL A 46 54.26 23.58 -7.31
CA VAL A 46 52.94 23.06 -6.89
C VAL A 46 51.94 23.13 -8.05
N GLN A 47 51.93 24.24 -8.81
CA GLN A 47 51.04 24.41 -9.96
C GLN A 47 51.30 23.38 -11.07
N ILE A 48 52.58 23.16 -11.41
CA ILE A 48 52.98 22.21 -12.46
C ILE A 48 52.56 20.79 -12.05
N HIS A 49 52.94 20.35 -10.85
CA HIS A 49 52.63 19.00 -10.38
C HIS A 49 51.12 18.78 -10.20
N ALA A 50 50.38 19.77 -9.71
CA ALA A 50 48.92 19.69 -9.60
C ALA A 50 48.25 19.59 -10.99
N SER A 51 48.70 20.36 -11.97
CA SER A 51 48.16 20.33 -13.34
C SER A 51 48.49 19.02 -14.06
N SER A 52 49.60 18.37 -13.70
CA SER A 52 50.00 17.03 -14.17
C SER A 52 49.32 15.88 -13.42
N SER A 53 48.37 16.14 -12.52
CA SER A 53 47.67 15.15 -11.67
C SER A 53 48.55 14.40 -10.65
N ASN A 54 49.75 14.90 -10.35
CA ASN A 54 50.67 14.31 -9.38
C ASN A 54 50.51 14.97 -8.00
N LEU A 55 49.42 14.62 -7.31
CA LEU A 55 49.00 15.25 -6.04
C LEU A 55 49.97 14.96 -4.87
N SER A 56 50.56 13.76 -4.83
CA SER A 56 51.51 13.35 -3.79
C SER A 56 52.75 14.24 -3.75
N GLU A 57 53.29 14.57 -4.93
CA GLU A 57 54.46 15.42 -5.07
C GLU A 57 54.12 16.89 -4.79
N ALA A 58 52.94 17.36 -5.22
CA ALA A 58 52.44 18.68 -4.86
C ALA A 58 52.27 18.84 -3.33
N LEU A 59 51.81 17.80 -2.63
CA LEU A 59 51.69 17.79 -1.16
C LEU A 59 53.05 17.77 -0.45
N LYS A 60 54.06 17.05 -0.98
CA LYS A 60 55.44 17.12 -0.45
C LYS A 60 56.00 18.52 -0.55
N ILE A 61 55.76 19.21 -1.67
CA ILE A 61 56.22 20.59 -1.85
C ILE A 61 55.49 21.55 -0.90
N LEU A 62 54.22 21.33 -0.58
CA LEU A 62 53.50 22.10 0.44
C LEU A 62 54.06 21.86 1.86
N ASN A 63 54.52 20.64 2.17
CA ASN A 63 55.22 20.37 3.43
C ASN A 63 56.60 21.04 3.46
N GLU A 64 57.34 21.04 2.34
CA GLU A 64 58.60 21.78 2.21
C GLU A 64 58.37 23.29 2.43
N MET A 65 57.28 23.86 1.90
CA MET A 65 56.89 25.25 2.18
C MET A 65 56.60 25.50 3.66
N LYS A 66 56.02 24.53 4.36
CA LYS A 66 55.70 24.62 5.79
C LYS A 66 56.95 24.65 6.66
N GLU A 67 57.97 23.86 6.29
CA GLU A 67 59.24 23.78 7.01
C GLU A 67 60.17 24.94 6.68
N SER A 68 60.15 25.43 5.43
CA SER A 68 61.10 26.42 4.93
C SER A 68 60.65 27.88 5.06
N ILE A 69 59.35 28.15 5.21
CA ILE A 69 58.82 29.52 5.21
C ILE A 69 57.80 29.72 6.36
N PRO A 70 58.07 30.61 7.34
CA PRO A 70 57.15 30.85 8.44
C PRO A 70 55.82 31.44 7.95
N GLY A 71 54.69 30.90 8.45
CA GLY A 71 53.33 31.35 8.10
C GLY A 71 52.81 30.85 6.75
N ARG A 72 53.55 30.00 6.04
CA ARG A 72 53.12 29.29 4.83
C ARG A 72 53.06 27.79 5.12
N PRO A 73 52.29 26.99 4.34
CA PRO A 73 51.33 27.38 3.30
C PRO A 73 50.06 28.07 3.84
N THR A 74 49.50 29.00 3.05
CA THR A 74 48.20 29.64 3.35
C THR A 74 47.04 28.87 2.76
N ALA A 75 45.81 29.16 3.20
CA ALA A 75 44.60 28.56 2.61
C ALA A 75 44.51 28.80 1.09
N SER A 76 45.01 29.94 0.61
CA SER A 76 45.08 30.25 -0.82
C SER A 76 46.03 29.34 -1.60
N ASP A 77 47.12 28.86 -0.97
CA ASP A 77 48.08 27.94 -1.60
C ASP A 77 47.45 26.55 -1.80
N TYR A 78 46.74 26.05 -0.78
CA TYR A 78 45.93 24.83 -0.88
C TYR A 78 44.80 24.97 -1.90
N ASN A 79 44.04 26.08 -1.86
CA ASN A 79 42.94 26.31 -2.80
C ASN A 79 43.43 26.37 -4.25
N TYR A 80 44.58 27.02 -4.49
CA TYR A 80 45.17 27.10 -5.80
C TYR A 80 45.61 25.73 -6.31
N MET A 81 46.23 24.92 -5.46
CA MET A 81 46.57 23.53 -5.79
C MET A 81 45.33 22.69 -6.11
N MET A 82 44.30 22.72 -5.25
CA MET A 82 43.03 22.00 -5.48
C MET A 82 42.36 22.42 -6.79
N MET A 83 42.36 23.72 -7.11
CA MET A 83 41.81 24.25 -8.37
C MET A 83 42.60 23.78 -9.60
N CYS A 84 43.94 23.77 -9.53
CA CYS A 84 44.79 23.30 -10.62
C CYS A 84 44.65 21.80 -10.86
N TYR A 85 44.59 21.02 -9.78
CA TYR A 85 44.32 19.57 -9.85
C TYR A 85 42.93 19.31 -10.44
N PHE A 86 41.91 20.04 -10.01
CA PHE A 86 40.56 19.88 -10.53
C PHE A 86 40.41 20.20 -12.03
N LYS A 87 41.25 21.10 -12.58
CA LYS A 87 41.27 21.41 -14.01
C LYS A 87 41.96 20.33 -14.85
N SER A 88 42.64 19.36 -14.25
CA SER A 88 43.25 18.25 -14.97
C SER A 88 42.19 17.24 -15.45
N ARG A 89 42.46 16.49 -16.52
CA ARG A 89 41.50 15.50 -17.07
C ARG A 89 41.33 14.24 -16.21
N ASN A 90 42.18 14.03 -15.21
CA ASN A 90 42.26 12.81 -14.38
C ASN A 90 41.99 13.06 -12.89
N ALA A 91 41.30 14.16 -12.53
CA ALA A 91 41.05 14.50 -11.13
C ALA A 91 40.12 13.48 -10.44
N ALA A 92 40.60 12.84 -9.37
CA ALA A 92 39.81 11.99 -8.47
C ALA A 92 39.28 12.79 -7.27
N LEU A 93 38.07 12.49 -6.81
CA LEU A 93 37.46 13.17 -5.66
C LEU A 93 38.09 12.74 -4.33
N ASP A 94 38.51 11.47 -4.21
CA ASP A 94 39.15 10.93 -3.01
C ASP A 94 40.46 11.65 -2.69
N ASP A 95 41.25 11.94 -3.74
CA ASP A 95 42.48 12.73 -3.67
C ASP A 95 42.21 14.15 -3.12
N LEU A 96 41.16 14.81 -3.62
CA LEU A 96 40.75 16.13 -3.12
C LEU A 96 40.27 16.07 -1.66
N HIS A 97 39.61 14.98 -1.26
CA HIS A 97 39.19 14.77 0.13
C HIS A 97 40.40 14.58 1.06
N GLU A 98 41.42 13.84 0.65
CA GLU A 98 42.66 13.66 1.42
C GLU A 98 43.36 15.01 1.66
N VAL A 99 43.45 15.86 0.63
CA VAL A 99 44.03 17.21 0.76
C VAL A 99 43.23 18.04 1.75
N TYR A 100 41.90 17.97 1.70
CA TYR A 100 41.03 18.66 2.65
C TYR A 100 41.24 18.19 4.10
N LEU A 101 41.32 16.88 4.32
CA LEU A 101 41.59 16.31 5.65
C LEU A 101 42.95 16.75 6.20
N ARG A 102 43.99 16.79 5.35
CA ARG A 102 45.33 17.28 5.73
C ARG A 102 45.35 18.77 6.05
N MET A 103 44.63 19.58 5.27
CA MET A 103 44.44 21.01 5.56
C MET A 103 43.76 21.21 6.91
N ARG A 104 42.78 20.36 7.26
CA ARG A 104 42.07 20.42 8.54
C ARG A 104 42.91 19.95 9.74
N SER A 105 43.75 18.92 9.57
CA SER A 105 44.52 18.33 10.67
C SER A 105 45.81 19.07 10.99
N SER A 106 46.46 19.66 9.98
CA SER A 106 47.84 20.14 10.10
C SER A 106 48.14 21.43 9.33
N GLY A 107 47.13 22.01 8.68
CA GLY A 107 47.25 23.16 7.79
C GLY A 107 46.39 24.37 8.22
N PRO A 108 46.29 25.39 7.35
CA PRO A 108 45.52 26.61 7.60
C PRO A 108 43.99 26.35 7.56
N MET A 109 43.22 27.15 8.28
CA MET A 109 41.76 27.00 8.37
C MET A 109 41.08 27.12 6.99
N PRO A 110 40.18 26.18 6.61
CA PRO A 110 39.41 26.26 5.38
C PRO A 110 38.60 27.55 5.29
N ASN A 111 38.61 28.18 4.12
CA ASN A 111 37.86 29.41 3.85
C ASN A 111 36.74 29.16 2.83
N PHE A 112 35.93 30.18 2.55
CA PHE A 112 34.84 30.12 1.57
C PHE A 112 35.25 29.48 0.23
N PHE A 113 36.41 29.87 -0.31
CA PHE A 113 36.90 29.36 -1.59
C PHE A 113 37.28 27.88 -1.53
N THR A 114 37.79 27.39 -0.40
CA THR A 114 38.07 25.96 -0.19
C THR A 114 36.80 25.15 -0.35
N TYR A 115 35.73 25.54 0.35
CA TYR A 115 34.44 24.85 0.28
C TYR A 115 33.81 24.95 -1.11
N GLN A 116 33.89 26.11 -1.76
CA GLN A 116 33.37 26.31 -3.11
C GLN A 116 34.07 25.42 -4.15
N ILE A 117 35.39 25.22 -4.04
CA ILE A 117 36.17 24.34 -4.93
C ILE A 117 35.76 22.88 -4.74
N LEU A 118 35.72 22.42 -3.48
CA LEU A 118 35.33 21.04 -3.14
C LEU A 118 33.91 20.73 -3.60
N LEU A 119 32.97 21.67 -3.40
CA LEU A 119 31.58 21.50 -3.79
C LEU A 119 31.41 21.47 -5.31
N ASN A 120 32.12 22.34 -6.05
CA ASN A 120 32.14 22.29 -7.52
C ASN A 120 32.80 21.02 -8.05
N GLY A 121 33.84 20.54 -7.37
CA GLY A 121 34.50 19.28 -7.71
C GLY A 121 33.57 18.08 -7.57
N ALA A 122 32.94 17.97 -6.41
CA ALA A 122 31.95 16.94 -6.10
C ALA A 122 30.75 16.92 -7.09
N MET A 123 30.32 18.08 -7.59
CA MET A 123 29.24 18.22 -8.58
C MET A 123 29.65 17.93 -10.04
N SER A 124 30.93 17.71 -10.31
CA SER A 124 31.43 17.39 -11.65
C SER A 124 31.57 15.87 -11.88
N GLU A 125 31.65 15.12 -10.79
CA GLU A 125 31.82 13.68 -10.82
C GLU A 125 30.52 12.95 -11.22
N ARG A 126 30.64 11.96 -12.11
CA ARG A 126 29.50 11.16 -12.59
C ARG A 126 29.07 10.05 -11.64
N SER A 127 29.87 9.75 -10.61
CA SER A 127 29.59 8.72 -9.60
C SER A 127 28.56 9.22 -8.55
N GLY A 128 27.82 8.30 -7.93
CA GLY A 128 26.88 8.59 -6.83
C GLY A 128 27.56 8.92 -5.49
N PHE A 129 28.89 8.81 -5.40
CA PHE A 129 29.66 9.20 -4.21
C PHE A 129 29.82 10.72 -4.13
N GLY A 130 30.00 11.39 -5.28
CA GLY A 130 30.17 12.83 -5.35
C GLY A 130 28.98 13.65 -4.84
N SER A 131 27.74 13.18 -5.01
CA SER A 131 26.54 13.87 -4.50
C SER A 131 26.46 13.87 -2.97
N LYS A 132 26.74 12.74 -2.32
CA LYS A 132 26.79 12.63 -0.85
C LYS A 132 27.91 13.47 -0.26
N TYR A 133 29.09 13.42 -0.89
CA TYR A 133 30.21 14.23 -0.47
C TYR A 133 29.92 15.73 -0.59
N ALA A 134 29.28 16.17 -1.68
CA ALA A 134 28.86 17.56 -1.86
C ALA A 134 27.93 18.05 -0.74
N VAL A 135 27.01 17.20 -0.28
CA VAL A 135 26.07 17.53 0.82
C VAL A 135 26.80 17.62 2.17
N LEU A 136 27.79 16.77 2.42
CA LEU A 136 28.63 16.86 3.61
C LEU A 136 29.42 18.17 3.65
N VAL A 137 30.07 18.51 2.52
CA VAL A 137 30.82 19.77 2.36
C VAL A 137 29.89 20.97 2.55
N LEU A 138 28.69 20.94 1.96
CA LEU A 138 27.67 21.98 2.15
C LEU A 138 27.27 22.14 3.62
N SER A 139 27.00 21.03 4.32
CA SER A 139 26.59 21.03 5.72
C SER A 139 27.69 21.55 6.65
N GLU A 140 28.96 21.33 6.31
CA GLU A 140 30.09 21.91 7.05
C GLU A 140 30.26 23.41 6.73
N MET A 141 30.11 23.80 5.46
CA MET A 141 30.18 25.18 5.02
C MET A 141 29.14 26.07 5.74
N LEU A 142 27.89 25.58 5.84
CA LEU A 142 26.81 26.29 6.54
C LEU A 142 27.04 26.38 8.05
N ARG A 143 27.54 25.31 8.69
CA ARG A 143 27.89 25.32 10.14
C ARG A 143 28.98 26.34 10.47
N ARG A 144 29.87 26.63 9.52
CA ARG A 144 30.94 27.64 9.65
C ARG A 144 30.46 29.06 9.32
N GLY A 145 29.19 29.24 8.95
CA GLY A 145 28.60 30.54 8.60
C GLY A 145 28.87 31.02 7.17
N PHE A 146 29.40 30.16 6.29
CA PHE A 146 29.63 30.52 4.89
C PHE A 146 28.38 30.24 4.05
N VAL A 147 27.94 31.23 3.26
CA VAL A 147 26.78 31.12 2.37
C VAL A 147 27.24 30.72 0.96
N PRO A 148 26.85 29.55 0.43
CA PRO A 148 27.24 29.10 -0.91
C PRO A 148 26.61 29.92 -2.04
N SER A 149 27.19 29.85 -3.25
CA SER A 149 26.63 30.55 -4.41
C SER A 149 25.33 29.91 -4.91
N TYR A 150 24.44 30.73 -5.49
CA TYR A 150 23.20 30.27 -6.14
C TYR A 150 23.46 29.19 -7.21
N THR A 151 24.48 29.40 -8.04
CA THR A 151 24.85 28.46 -9.11
C THR A 151 25.20 27.08 -8.58
N SER A 152 25.92 27.03 -7.47
CA SER A 152 26.33 25.80 -6.82
C SER A 152 25.15 25.08 -6.16
N LEU A 153 24.29 25.80 -5.42
CA LEU A 153 23.10 25.20 -4.81
C LEU A 153 22.09 24.74 -5.86
N SER A 154 21.83 25.53 -6.91
CA SER A 154 20.91 25.15 -7.97
C SER A 154 21.39 23.93 -8.76
N ARG A 155 22.70 23.78 -8.98
CA ARG A 155 23.28 22.63 -9.66
C ARG A 155 23.23 21.38 -8.79
N LEU A 156 23.56 21.50 -7.51
CA LEU A 156 23.47 20.39 -6.55
C LEU A 156 22.04 19.88 -6.41
N LEU A 157 21.07 20.79 -6.26
CA LEU A 157 19.65 20.43 -6.19
C LEU A 157 19.21 19.67 -7.45
N LYS A 158 19.61 20.13 -8.64
CA LYS A 158 19.29 19.44 -9.91
C LYS A 158 19.89 18.04 -9.97
N LEU A 159 21.14 17.88 -9.54
CA LEU A 159 21.84 16.59 -9.52
C LEU A 159 21.17 15.59 -8.56
N LEU A 160 20.83 16.02 -7.34
CA LEU A 160 20.15 15.18 -6.36
C LEU A 160 18.75 14.75 -6.84
N LEU A 161 18.02 15.66 -7.49
CA LEU A 161 16.69 15.36 -8.03
C LEU A 161 16.74 14.45 -9.26
N LEU A 162 17.78 14.53 -10.10
CA LEU A 162 17.95 13.68 -11.29
C LEU A 162 18.34 12.25 -10.94
N ARG A 163 19.21 12.06 -9.93
CA ARG A 163 19.70 10.72 -9.54
C ARG A 163 18.77 10.00 -8.56
N ALA A 164 17.78 10.68 -8.01
CA ALA A 164 16.81 10.14 -7.05
C ALA A 164 17.46 9.45 -5.82
N GLU A 165 18.69 9.85 -5.47
CA GLU A 165 19.51 9.15 -4.46
C GLU A 165 19.06 9.44 -3.01
N SER A 166 18.64 10.68 -2.70
CA SER A 166 18.23 11.07 -1.34
C SER A 166 17.38 12.35 -1.34
N ILE A 167 16.19 12.25 -0.73
CA ILE A 167 15.24 13.36 -0.62
C ILE A 167 15.55 14.26 0.58
N SER A 168 16.06 13.67 1.66
CA SER A 168 16.52 14.42 2.84
C SER A 168 17.60 15.43 2.47
N ASP A 169 18.53 15.03 1.60
CA ASP A 169 19.61 15.91 1.14
C ASP A 169 19.09 17.01 0.22
N ALA A 170 18.11 16.70 -0.63
CA ALA A 170 17.45 17.71 -1.48
C ALA A 170 16.66 18.75 -0.65
N ILE A 171 16.05 18.32 0.46
CA ILE A 171 15.40 19.21 1.44
C ILE A 171 16.43 20.15 2.06
N LEU A 172 17.57 19.62 2.54
CA LEU A 172 18.64 20.43 3.14
C LEU A 172 19.15 21.50 2.19
N VAL A 173 19.37 21.15 0.91
CA VAL A 173 19.81 22.12 -0.10
C VAL A 173 18.74 23.18 -0.34
N PHE A 174 17.46 22.82 -0.37
CA PHE A 174 16.36 23.77 -0.52
C PHE A 174 16.23 24.72 0.67
N ASP A 175 16.36 24.21 1.90
CA ASP A 175 16.34 25.01 3.12
C ASP A 175 17.53 25.99 3.13
N ALA A 176 18.73 25.53 2.77
CA ALA A 176 19.91 26.39 2.61
C ALA A 176 19.73 27.47 1.53
N MET A 177 19.09 27.15 0.41
CA MET A 177 18.72 28.16 -0.61
C MET A 177 17.70 29.16 -0.05
N SER A 178 16.78 28.69 0.78
CA SER A 178 15.73 29.52 1.37
C SER A 178 16.30 30.48 2.41
N ASP A 179 17.18 30.02 3.30
CA ASP A 179 17.85 30.82 4.32
C ASP A 179 18.75 31.88 3.71
N ALA A 180 19.39 31.57 2.57
CA ALA A 180 20.19 32.51 1.80
C ALA A 180 19.36 33.50 0.96
N GLY A 181 18.02 33.39 0.96
CA GLY A 181 17.14 34.27 0.19
C GLY A 181 17.08 33.97 -1.31
N PHE A 182 17.62 32.85 -1.77
CA PHE A 182 17.58 32.46 -3.18
C PHE A 182 16.22 31.87 -3.58
N VAL A 183 15.82 32.11 -4.83
CA VAL A 183 14.61 31.52 -5.43
C VAL A 183 15.03 30.37 -6.36
N PRO A 184 14.69 29.10 -6.04
CA PRO A 184 15.03 27.97 -6.90
C PRO A 184 14.29 27.99 -8.22
N CYS A 185 14.87 27.39 -9.27
CA CYS A 185 14.22 27.35 -10.58
C CYS A 185 12.95 26.47 -10.56
N GLY A 186 11.90 26.91 -11.29
CA GLY A 186 10.59 26.26 -11.28
C GLY A 186 10.61 24.76 -11.66
N SER A 187 11.50 24.34 -12.55
CA SER A 187 11.66 22.92 -12.89
C SER A 187 12.14 22.08 -11.70
N SER A 188 13.11 22.59 -10.93
CA SER A 188 13.64 21.88 -9.75
C SER A 188 12.61 21.83 -8.63
N VAL A 189 11.86 22.92 -8.43
CA VAL A 189 10.74 22.96 -7.47
C VAL A 189 9.68 21.91 -7.82
N SER A 190 9.25 21.82 -9.07
CA SER A 190 8.21 20.84 -9.47
C SER A 190 8.68 19.40 -9.23
N VAL A 191 9.93 19.07 -9.57
CA VAL A 191 10.49 17.73 -9.34
C VAL A 191 10.63 17.43 -7.85
N LEU A 192 11.08 18.39 -7.04
CA LEU A 192 11.17 18.25 -5.58
C LEU A 192 9.78 17.99 -4.96
N ILE A 193 8.77 18.80 -5.29
CA ILE A 193 7.41 18.62 -4.79
C ILE A 193 6.85 17.25 -5.19
N LYS A 194 7.01 16.84 -6.46
CA LYS A 194 6.59 15.51 -6.93
C LYS A 194 7.30 14.39 -6.16
N SER A 195 8.60 14.54 -5.90
CA SER A 195 9.40 13.57 -5.14
C SER A 195 8.94 13.46 -3.69
N LEU A 196 8.71 14.59 -3.00
CA LEU A 196 8.19 14.63 -1.64
C LEU A 196 6.81 13.98 -1.53
N CYS A 197 5.93 14.27 -2.49
CA CYS A 197 4.59 13.68 -2.56
C CYS A 197 4.64 12.16 -2.76
N ARG A 198 5.56 11.65 -3.61
CA ARG A 198 5.77 10.20 -3.80
C ARG A 198 6.25 9.49 -2.54
N ASN A 199 6.99 10.19 -1.68
CA ASN A 199 7.54 9.66 -0.43
C ASN A 199 6.64 9.92 0.78
N GLY A 200 5.40 10.38 0.57
CA GLY A 200 4.42 10.63 1.65
C GLY A 200 4.72 11.85 2.52
N MET A 201 5.72 12.67 2.19
CA MET A 201 6.13 13.85 2.97
C MET A 201 5.30 15.10 2.63
N ILE A 202 3.96 14.98 2.68
CA ILE A 202 3.03 15.99 2.15
C ILE A 202 3.11 17.32 2.91
N ARG A 203 3.28 17.29 4.25
CA ARG A 203 3.42 18.50 5.08
C ARG A 203 4.61 19.36 4.67
N LYS A 204 5.75 18.73 4.36
CA LYS A 204 6.95 19.46 3.88
C LYS A 204 6.71 20.04 2.49
N ALA A 205 6.06 19.30 1.60
CA ALA A 205 5.68 19.82 0.27
C ALA A 205 4.77 21.06 0.38
N PHE A 206 3.81 21.06 1.30
CA PHE A 206 2.94 22.22 1.57
C PHE A 206 3.71 23.42 2.17
N SER A 207 4.64 23.17 3.09
CA SER A 207 5.54 24.20 3.63
C SER A 207 6.33 24.88 2.51
N PHE A 208 6.92 24.09 1.61
CA PHE A 208 7.66 24.61 0.46
C PHE A 208 6.78 25.41 -0.49
N PHE A 209 5.57 24.93 -0.79
CA PHE A 209 4.61 25.69 -1.59
C PHE A 209 4.25 27.04 -0.94
N SER A 210 4.03 27.05 0.38
CA SER A 210 3.69 28.25 1.14
C SER A 210 4.83 29.25 1.16
N ALA A 211 6.07 28.78 1.38
CA ALA A 211 7.28 29.61 1.36
C ALA A 211 7.51 30.25 -0.02
N LEU A 212 7.30 29.50 -1.10
CA LEU A 212 7.41 30.02 -2.47
C LEU A 212 6.31 31.03 -2.81
N SER A 213 5.07 30.78 -2.35
CA SER A 213 3.95 31.69 -2.54
C SER A 213 4.14 33.00 -1.77
N ALA A 214 4.70 32.97 -0.56
CA ALA A 214 4.99 34.17 0.24
C ALA A 214 6.06 35.06 -0.42
N ARG A 215 6.95 34.48 -1.23
CA ARG A 215 8.01 35.19 -1.97
C ARG A 215 7.55 35.74 -3.33
N GLY A 216 6.26 35.67 -3.64
CA GLY A 216 5.72 36.17 -4.91
C GLY A 216 6.11 35.35 -6.14
N CYS A 217 6.58 34.11 -5.97
CA CYS A 217 6.85 33.24 -7.12
C CYS A 217 5.53 32.85 -7.79
N CYS A 218 5.40 33.07 -9.11
CA CYS A 218 4.24 32.65 -9.89
C CYS A 218 4.11 31.11 -9.84
N CYS A 219 3.28 30.60 -8.92
CA CYS A 219 3.10 29.17 -8.78
C CYS A 219 2.27 28.64 -9.95
N ARG A 220 2.91 27.84 -10.82
CA ARG A 220 2.19 27.12 -11.88
C ARG A 220 1.43 25.94 -11.27
N ASP A 221 0.46 25.47 -12.03
CA ASP A 221 -0.32 24.24 -11.83
C ASP A 221 0.54 23.00 -11.54
N SER A 222 1.77 22.96 -12.04
CA SER A 222 2.74 21.91 -11.74
C SER A 222 3.24 21.86 -10.29
N PHE A 223 3.02 22.91 -9.48
CA PHE A 223 3.47 22.99 -8.08
C PHE A 223 2.40 22.52 -7.09
N TYR A 224 1.12 22.88 -7.29
CA TYR A 224 0.06 22.49 -6.35
C TYR A 224 -0.69 21.21 -6.73
N ASN A 225 -0.80 20.85 -8.02
CA ASN A 225 -1.50 19.64 -8.43
C ASN A 225 -0.92 18.34 -7.83
N PRO A 226 0.41 18.13 -7.74
CA PRO A 226 0.97 16.95 -7.06
C PRO A 226 0.65 16.89 -5.56
N ILE A 227 0.60 18.06 -4.90
CA ILE A 227 0.21 18.16 -3.48
C ILE A 227 -1.25 17.79 -3.33
N LEU A 228 -2.13 18.33 -4.17
CA LEU A 228 -3.56 18.03 -4.14
C LEU A 228 -3.84 16.55 -4.45
N TRP A 229 -3.14 15.97 -5.42
CA TRP A 229 -3.23 14.55 -5.75
C TRP A 229 -2.77 13.66 -4.59
N SER A 230 -1.63 14.00 -3.96
CA SER A 230 -1.13 13.23 -2.81
C SER A 230 -2.04 13.34 -1.59
N LEU A 231 -2.57 14.53 -1.27
CA LEU A 231 -3.57 14.71 -0.20
C LEU A 231 -4.83 13.88 -0.47
N SER A 232 -5.30 13.88 -1.72
CA SER A 232 -6.48 13.13 -2.15
C SER A 232 -6.25 11.61 -2.14
N LYS A 233 -5.02 11.16 -2.40
CA LYS A 233 -4.63 9.74 -2.37
C LYS A 233 -4.38 9.21 -0.97
N SER A 234 -3.89 10.05 -0.05
CA SER A 234 -3.56 9.68 1.33
C SER A 234 -4.74 9.76 2.30
N ASP A 235 -5.98 9.77 1.78
CA ASP A 235 -7.24 9.80 2.54
C ASP A 235 -7.40 11.03 3.47
N GLN A 236 -6.68 12.13 3.17
CA GLN A 236 -6.75 13.39 3.92
C GLN A 236 -7.65 14.41 3.20
N LEU A 237 -8.89 14.01 2.92
CA LEU A 237 -9.86 14.82 2.17
C LEU A 237 -10.11 16.22 2.78
N PRO A 238 -10.23 16.40 4.12
CA PRO A 238 -10.43 17.74 4.69
C PRO A 238 -9.25 18.69 4.39
N ALA A 239 -8.02 18.17 4.44
CA ALA A 239 -6.83 18.95 4.12
C ALA A 239 -6.75 19.29 2.62
N ALA A 240 -7.18 18.36 1.75
CA ALA A 240 -7.27 18.61 0.31
C ALA A 240 -8.27 19.74 -0.02
N LEU A 241 -9.45 19.72 0.61
CA LEU A 241 -10.48 20.75 0.41
C LEU A 241 -10.07 22.11 0.98
N ALA A 242 -9.46 22.12 2.18
CA ALA A 242 -8.91 23.34 2.76
C ALA A 242 -7.82 23.94 1.87
N PHE A 243 -6.96 23.09 1.30
CA PHE A 243 -5.93 23.55 0.37
C PHE A 243 -6.53 24.12 -0.91
N PHE A 244 -7.56 23.47 -1.46
CA PHE A 244 -8.27 23.98 -2.63
C PHE A 244 -8.92 25.35 -2.39
N ALA A 245 -9.58 25.55 -1.24
CA ALA A 245 -10.15 26.86 -0.88
C ALA A 245 -9.08 27.96 -0.77
N VAL A 246 -7.87 27.63 -0.31
CA VAL A 246 -6.73 28.56 -0.29
C VAL A 246 -6.28 28.91 -1.71
N LEU A 247 -6.31 27.95 -2.65
CA LEU A 247 -5.99 28.20 -4.06
C LEU A 247 -7.03 29.11 -4.72
N GLU A 248 -8.31 28.88 -4.46
CA GLU A 248 -9.42 29.73 -4.94
C GLU A 248 -9.30 31.16 -4.41
N LYS A 249 -9.08 31.33 -3.10
CA LYS A 249 -8.94 32.66 -2.47
C LYS A 249 -7.76 33.45 -3.03
N LYS A 250 -6.70 32.77 -3.46
CA LYS A 250 -5.52 33.40 -4.08
C LYS A 250 -5.67 33.62 -5.60
N GLY A 251 -6.78 33.20 -6.20
CA GLY A 251 -7.07 33.41 -7.62
C GLY A 251 -6.26 32.54 -8.58
N PHE A 252 -5.82 31.35 -8.15
CA PHE A 252 -5.13 30.43 -9.06
C PHE A 252 -6.10 29.86 -10.11
N LYS A 253 -5.68 29.80 -11.38
CA LYS A 253 -6.45 29.14 -12.44
C LYS A 253 -6.36 27.62 -12.29
N HIS A 254 -7.48 26.95 -12.09
CA HIS A 254 -7.54 25.50 -11.94
C HIS A 254 -7.43 24.79 -13.29
N SER A 255 -6.78 23.62 -13.32
CA SER A 255 -6.70 22.77 -14.50
C SER A 255 -7.52 21.50 -14.33
N VAL A 256 -7.73 20.75 -15.42
CA VAL A 256 -8.41 19.44 -15.40
C VAL A 256 -7.81 18.50 -14.35
N TYR A 257 -6.49 18.55 -14.14
CA TYR A 257 -5.79 17.77 -13.12
C TYR A 257 -6.18 18.14 -11.68
N THR A 258 -6.46 19.42 -11.42
CA THR A 258 -6.90 19.90 -10.10
C THR A 258 -8.25 19.26 -9.73
N TYR A 259 -9.22 19.34 -10.65
CA TYR A 259 -10.53 18.73 -10.47
C TYR A 259 -10.45 17.20 -10.43
N THR A 260 -9.61 16.58 -11.26
CA THR A 260 -9.42 15.11 -11.25
C THR A 260 -8.89 14.61 -9.90
N ALA A 261 -7.95 15.33 -9.29
CA ALA A 261 -7.44 15.00 -7.95
C ALA A 261 -8.54 15.09 -6.88
N LEU A 262 -9.33 16.17 -6.90
CA LEU A 262 -10.42 16.36 -5.95
C LEU A 262 -11.53 15.33 -6.12
N VAL A 263 -11.94 15.07 -7.36
CA VAL A 263 -12.94 14.05 -7.70
C VAL A 263 -12.48 12.67 -7.22
N TYR A 264 -11.20 12.33 -7.41
CA TYR A 264 -10.64 11.08 -6.88
C TYR A 264 -10.73 11.02 -5.35
N GLY A 265 -10.31 12.07 -4.65
CA GLY A 265 -10.34 12.12 -3.18
C GLY A 265 -11.76 12.12 -2.60
N LEU A 266 -12.67 12.88 -3.19
CA LEU A 266 -14.08 12.95 -2.81
C LEU A 266 -14.81 11.62 -3.07
N GLY A 267 -14.49 10.95 -4.19
CA GLY A 267 -15.03 9.63 -4.52
C GLY A 267 -14.55 8.56 -3.56
N ARG A 268 -13.27 8.56 -3.18
CA ARG A 268 -12.72 7.70 -2.11
C ARG A 268 -13.43 7.93 -0.77
N GLY A 269 -13.69 9.19 -0.42
CA GLY A 269 -14.49 9.58 0.74
C GLY A 269 -16.00 9.43 0.57
N LYS A 270 -16.47 8.75 -0.49
CA LYS A 270 -17.88 8.45 -0.81
C LYS A 270 -18.83 9.66 -0.81
N SER A 271 -18.30 10.85 -0.98
CA SER A 271 -19.04 12.12 -0.96
C SER A 271 -19.57 12.50 -2.35
N TRP A 272 -20.42 11.64 -2.92
CA TRP A 272 -20.85 11.70 -4.33
C TRP A 272 -21.55 13.01 -4.73
N ASP A 273 -22.35 13.59 -3.85
CA ASP A 273 -22.99 14.89 -4.06
C ASP A 273 -21.96 16.01 -4.32
N ARG A 274 -20.82 15.99 -3.62
CA ARG A 274 -19.71 16.92 -3.88
C ARG A 274 -18.95 16.58 -5.16
N VAL A 275 -18.81 15.29 -5.50
CA VAL A 275 -18.19 14.86 -6.76
C VAL A 275 -18.97 15.41 -7.95
N PHE A 276 -20.29 15.23 -7.97
CA PHE A 276 -21.14 15.72 -9.07
C PHE A 276 -21.12 17.24 -9.17
N ARG A 277 -21.14 17.96 -8.04
CA ARG A 277 -20.94 19.43 -8.06
C ARG A 277 -19.60 19.84 -8.67
N MET A 278 -18.51 19.15 -8.34
CA MET A 278 -17.20 19.45 -8.93
C MET A 278 -17.17 19.14 -10.44
N LEU A 279 -17.84 18.07 -10.89
CA LEU A 279 -18.00 17.77 -12.31
C LEU A 279 -18.81 18.85 -13.02
N ASP A 280 -19.95 19.26 -12.46
CA ASP A 280 -20.80 20.34 -13.00
C ASP A 280 -20.01 21.66 -13.15
N ILE A 281 -19.17 22.01 -12.17
CA ILE A 281 -18.32 23.20 -12.23
C ILE A 281 -17.27 23.05 -13.33
N SER A 282 -16.60 21.90 -13.40
CA SER A 282 -15.54 21.66 -14.38
C SER A 282 -16.05 21.61 -15.82
N GLU A 283 -17.31 21.23 -16.04
CA GLU A 283 -17.94 21.16 -17.36
C GLU A 283 -18.35 22.53 -17.92
N LYS A 284 -18.59 23.51 -17.06
CA LYS A 284 -19.01 24.87 -17.46
C LYS A 284 -17.91 25.64 -18.20
N SER A 285 -16.63 25.36 -17.91
CA SER A 285 -15.50 26.01 -18.58
C SER A 285 -14.81 25.10 -19.59
N VAL A 286 -14.61 25.59 -20.81
CA VAL A 286 -13.95 24.85 -21.90
C VAL A 286 -12.53 24.42 -21.52
N GLU A 287 -11.79 25.25 -20.78
CA GLU A 287 -10.41 24.96 -20.34
C GLU A 287 -10.32 23.86 -19.26
N THR A 288 -11.44 23.53 -18.60
CA THR A 288 -11.46 22.58 -17.46
C THR A 288 -12.32 21.36 -17.70
N ARG A 289 -12.80 21.15 -18.94
CA ARG A 289 -13.66 20.02 -19.28
C ARG A 289 -13.03 18.70 -18.79
N PRO A 290 -13.80 17.85 -18.08
CA PRO A 290 -13.28 16.57 -17.61
C PRO A 290 -12.73 15.73 -18.75
N SER A 291 -11.57 15.11 -18.51
CA SER A 291 -10.97 14.19 -19.47
C SER A 291 -11.57 12.79 -19.36
N LEU A 292 -11.31 11.92 -20.34
CA LEU A 292 -11.57 10.47 -20.26
C LEU A 292 -11.10 9.89 -18.91
N ILE A 293 -9.88 10.26 -18.46
CA ILE A 293 -9.33 9.80 -17.18
C ILE A 293 -10.21 10.22 -16.00
N THR A 294 -10.74 11.45 -16.01
CA THR A 294 -11.59 11.98 -14.95
C THR A 294 -12.89 11.19 -14.83
N TYR A 295 -13.57 10.93 -15.95
CA TYR A 295 -14.79 10.13 -15.97
C TYR A 295 -14.53 8.67 -15.60
N THR A 296 -13.50 8.02 -16.17
CA THR A 296 -13.15 6.62 -15.85
C THR A 296 -12.83 6.44 -14.36
N VAL A 297 -12.19 7.43 -13.72
CA VAL A 297 -11.97 7.43 -12.28
C VAL A 297 -13.29 7.46 -11.50
N VAL A 298 -14.23 8.32 -11.88
CA VAL A 298 -15.54 8.42 -11.21
C VAL A 298 -16.32 7.11 -11.36
N VAL A 299 -16.40 6.59 -12.59
CA VAL A 299 -17.04 5.32 -12.92
C VAL A 299 -16.45 4.19 -12.08
N LYS A 300 -15.12 4.08 -12.02
CA LYS A 300 -14.44 3.07 -11.21
C LYS A 300 -14.77 3.18 -9.73
N LEU A 301 -14.70 4.37 -9.15
CA LEU A 301 -14.99 4.56 -7.73
C LEU A 301 -16.47 4.30 -7.40
N LEU A 302 -17.39 4.63 -8.31
CA LEU A 302 -18.82 4.33 -8.15
C LEU A 302 -19.09 2.82 -8.20
N CYS A 303 -18.44 2.10 -9.12
CA CYS A 303 -18.50 0.65 -9.18
C CYS A 303 -17.92 -0.01 -7.91
N GLU A 304 -16.81 0.50 -7.38
CA GLU A 304 -16.23 0.04 -6.09
C GLU A 304 -17.19 0.29 -4.89
N ASP A 305 -18.03 1.32 -4.94
CA ASP A 305 -19.08 1.61 -3.94
C ASP A 305 -20.41 0.87 -4.24
N ALA A 306 -20.43 -0.06 -5.20
CA ALA A 306 -21.60 -0.79 -5.68
C ALA A 306 -22.75 0.09 -6.23
N LYS A 307 -22.47 1.33 -6.63
CA LYS A 307 -23.44 2.30 -7.19
C LYS A 307 -23.41 2.33 -8.71
N VAL A 308 -23.76 1.21 -9.32
CA VAL A 308 -23.58 0.98 -10.76
C VAL A 308 -24.50 1.85 -11.61
N ASP A 309 -25.74 2.08 -11.17
CA ASP A 309 -26.69 2.91 -11.93
C ASP A 309 -26.15 4.33 -12.14
N LEU A 310 -25.57 4.91 -11.08
CA LEU A 310 -24.89 6.20 -11.17
C LEU A 310 -23.64 6.14 -12.06
N ALA A 311 -22.91 5.02 -12.06
CA ALA A 311 -21.74 4.84 -12.93
C ALA A 311 -22.16 4.80 -14.41
N ILE A 312 -23.28 4.15 -14.73
CA ILE A 312 -23.88 4.11 -16.07
C ILE A 312 -24.32 5.53 -16.49
N ASP A 313 -24.95 6.28 -15.60
CA ASP A 313 -25.35 7.66 -15.87
C ASP A 313 -24.14 8.58 -16.11
N VAL A 314 -23.02 8.34 -15.41
CA VAL A 314 -21.75 9.06 -15.67
C VAL A 314 -21.17 8.70 -17.03
N LEU A 315 -21.23 7.44 -17.48
CA LEU A 315 -20.83 7.06 -18.84
C LEU A 315 -21.69 7.78 -19.90
N ARG A 316 -23.01 7.83 -19.71
CA ARG A 316 -23.91 8.57 -20.62
C ARG A 316 -23.62 10.08 -20.59
N ARG A 317 -23.30 10.64 -19.41
CA ARG A 317 -22.92 12.05 -19.26
C ARG A 317 -21.61 12.36 -19.99
N MET A 318 -20.65 11.45 -19.93
CA MET A 318 -19.39 11.55 -20.65
C MET A 318 -19.63 11.65 -22.18
N GLU A 319 -20.50 10.81 -22.72
CA GLU A 319 -20.90 10.82 -24.14
C GLU A 319 -21.58 12.13 -24.55
N ARG A 320 -22.54 12.62 -23.75
CA ARG A 320 -23.22 13.91 -24.00
C ARG A 320 -22.26 15.10 -24.02
N ASN A 321 -21.16 15.01 -23.27
CA ASN A 321 -20.13 16.04 -23.20
C ASN A 321 -19.07 15.89 -24.32
N GLY A 322 -19.29 15.01 -25.29
CA GLY A 322 -18.40 14.79 -26.44
C GLY A 322 -17.11 14.06 -26.09
N CYS A 323 -17.08 13.37 -24.94
CA CYS A 323 -15.99 12.48 -24.57
C CYS A 323 -16.44 11.05 -24.86
N GLU A 324 -15.78 10.34 -25.78
CA GLU A 324 -16.15 8.95 -26.09
C GLU A 324 -15.55 7.98 -25.06
N PRO A 325 -16.36 7.11 -24.43
CA PRO A 325 -15.84 6.07 -23.54
C PRO A 325 -14.96 5.08 -24.28
N ASP A 326 -13.83 4.73 -23.68
CA ASP A 326 -12.95 3.67 -24.17
C ASP A 326 -13.38 2.29 -23.65
N LEU A 327 -12.78 1.23 -24.22
CA LEU A 327 -12.97 -0.15 -23.77
C LEU A 327 -12.68 -0.31 -22.26
N VAL A 328 -11.75 0.48 -21.70
CA VAL A 328 -11.42 0.42 -20.27
C VAL A 328 -12.59 0.91 -19.41
N ALA A 329 -13.23 2.03 -19.78
CA ALA A 329 -14.38 2.56 -19.08
C ALA A 329 -15.58 1.58 -19.13
N TYR A 330 -15.82 0.95 -20.28
CA TYR A 330 -16.84 -0.09 -20.40
C TYR A 330 -16.52 -1.33 -19.56
N ASN A 331 -15.28 -1.82 -19.61
CA ASN A 331 -14.85 -3.01 -18.87
C ASN A 331 -15.05 -2.86 -17.36
N VAL A 332 -14.85 -1.65 -16.82
CA VAL A 332 -15.11 -1.37 -15.40
C VAL A 332 -16.59 -1.55 -15.04
N VAL A 333 -17.51 -1.04 -15.87
CA VAL A 333 -18.96 -1.18 -15.63
C VAL A 333 -19.43 -2.60 -15.89
N ILE A 334 -18.99 -3.24 -16.96
CA ILE A 334 -19.30 -4.64 -17.29
C ILE A 334 -18.89 -5.57 -16.16
N ARG A 335 -17.69 -5.39 -15.59
CA ARG A 335 -17.21 -6.19 -14.46
C ARG A 335 -18.16 -6.11 -13.27
N GLU A 336 -18.56 -4.90 -12.89
CA GLU A 336 -19.40 -4.71 -11.72
C GLU A 336 -20.85 -5.15 -11.98
N LEU A 337 -21.42 -4.89 -13.16
CA LEU A 337 -22.73 -5.44 -13.56
C LEU A 337 -22.75 -6.97 -13.50
N SER A 338 -21.67 -7.59 -13.98
CA SER A 338 -21.51 -9.05 -13.94
C SER A 338 -21.43 -9.57 -12.51
N ARG A 339 -20.75 -8.86 -11.59
CA ARG A 339 -20.69 -9.20 -10.16
C ARG A 339 -22.05 -9.06 -9.46
N GLN A 340 -22.88 -8.13 -9.92
CA GLN A 340 -24.26 -7.96 -9.42
C GLN A 340 -25.27 -8.90 -10.08
N GLY A 341 -24.86 -9.67 -11.10
CA GLY A 341 -25.73 -10.62 -11.82
C GLY A 341 -26.72 -9.96 -12.79
N ARG A 342 -26.53 -8.68 -13.14
CA ARG A 342 -27.38 -7.91 -14.07
C ARG A 342 -27.01 -8.19 -15.54
N LEU A 343 -27.25 -9.43 -15.98
CA LEU A 343 -26.72 -9.93 -17.26
C LEU A 343 -27.37 -9.33 -18.50
N ASP A 344 -28.62 -8.90 -18.42
CA ASP A 344 -29.31 -8.27 -19.55
C ASP A 344 -28.61 -6.97 -19.96
N GLU A 345 -28.28 -6.13 -18.97
CA GLU A 345 -27.52 -4.90 -19.19
C GLU A 345 -26.10 -5.16 -19.65
N VAL A 346 -25.45 -6.24 -19.17
CA VAL A 346 -24.14 -6.66 -19.70
C VAL A 346 -24.24 -6.95 -21.20
N GLY A 347 -25.30 -7.62 -21.64
CA GLY A 347 -25.57 -7.88 -23.06
C GLY A 347 -25.77 -6.60 -23.87
N ASP A 348 -26.49 -5.63 -23.31
CA ASP A 348 -26.70 -4.32 -23.95
C ASP A 348 -25.40 -3.52 -24.07
N PHE A 349 -24.54 -3.54 -23.05
CA PHE A 349 -23.23 -2.91 -23.10
C PHE A 349 -22.30 -3.56 -24.13
N ILE A 350 -22.29 -4.89 -24.24
CA ILE A 350 -21.49 -5.60 -25.26
C ILE A 350 -21.98 -5.24 -26.66
N ARG A 351 -23.31 -5.18 -26.87
CA ARG A 351 -23.89 -4.74 -28.15
C ARG A 351 -23.52 -3.30 -28.46
N GLY A 352 -23.55 -2.42 -27.45
CA GLY A 352 -23.13 -1.03 -27.59
C GLY A 352 -21.64 -0.86 -27.92
N ILE A 353 -20.78 -1.80 -27.50
CA ILE A 353 -19.36 -1.86 -27.91
C ILE A 353 -19.27 -2.22 -29.41
N ASP A 354 -19.98 -3.27 -29.83
CA ASP A 354 -19.98 -3.74 -31.23
C ASP A 354 -20.56 -2.67 -32.20
N GLU A 355 -21.65 -1.99 -31.82
CA GLU A 355 -22.29 -0.91 -32.61
C GLU A 355 -21.37 0.30 -32.82
N ARG A 356 -20.40 0.51 -31.92
CA ARG A 356 -19.39 1.59 -32.03
C ARG A 356 -18.16 1.19 -32.83
N GLY A 357 -18.14 -0.03 -33.39
CA GLY A 357 -16.97 -0.57 -34.09
C GLY A 357 -15.80 -0.87 -33.16
N LEU A 358 -16.01 -0.87 -31.83
CA LEU A 358 -15.04 -1.36 -30.87
C LEU A 358 -15.13 -2.89 -30.83
N VAL A 359 -14.00 -3.58 -30.83
CA VAL A 359 -13.97 -5.04 -30.70
C VAL A 359 -13.82 -5.39 -29.22
N PRO A 360 -14.75 -6.16 -28.61
CA PRO A 360 -14.57 -6.67 -27.26
C PRO A 360 -13.21 -7.35 -27.11
N ASP A 361 -12.42 -6.85 -26.17
CA ASP A 361 -11.05 -7.32 -25.92
C ASP A 361 -11.01 -8.44 -24.87
N ARG A 362 -9.82 -9.01 -24.64
CA ARG A 362 -9.60 -10.04 -23.61
C ARG A 362 -10.07 -9.62 -22.22
N TYR A 363 -9.98 -8.32 -21.90
CA TYR A 363 -10.37 -7.78 -20.60
C TYR A 363 -11.89 -7.67 -20.47
N THR A 364 -12.60 -7.46 -21.58
CA THR A 364 -14.06 -7.48 -21.66
C THR A 364 -14.58 -8.87 -21.29
N HIS A 365 -14.08 -9.90 -21.98
CA HIS A 365 -14.45 -11.29 -21.70
C HIS A 365 -14.05 -11.74 -20.29
N ALA A 366 -12.87 -11.32 -19.82
CA ALA A 366 -12.41 -11.60 -18.46
C ALA A 366 -13.31 -10.96 -17.39
N SER A 367 -13.79 -9.75 -17.64
CA SER A 367 -14.68 -9.01 -16.73
C SER A 367 -16.04 -9.69 -16.61
N VAL A 368 -16.62 -10.13 -17.73
CA VAL A 368 -17.89 -10.87 -17.76
C VAL A 368 -17.75 -12.24 -17.06
N CYS A 369 -16.77 -13.04 -17.49
CA CYS A 369 -16.60 -14.39 -16.95
C CYS A 369 -16.21 -14.36 -15.47
N GLY A 370 -15.36 -13.42 -15.05
CA GLY A 370 -15.00 -13.23 -13.64
C GLY A 370 -16.22 -12.93 -12.76
N GLY A 371 -17.07 -11.99 -13.18
CA GLY A 371 -18.29 -11.67 -12.44
C GLY A 371 -19.32 -12.82 -12.43
N LEU A 372 -19.44 -13.57 -13.53
CA LEU A 372 -20.29 -14.77 -13.59
C LEU A 372 -19.83 -15.88 -12.64
N ILE A 373 -18.52 -16.07 -12.49
CA ILE A 373 -17.98 -17.05 -11.54
C ILE A 373 -18.23 -16.58 -10.10
N GLU A 374 -18.08 -15.29 -9.80
CA GLU A 374 -18.38 -14.74 -8.47
C GLU A 374 -19.87 -14.86 -8.09
N THR A 375 -20.78 -14.76 -9.07
CA THR A 375 -22.23 -14.95 -8.87
C THR A 375 -22.68 -16.42 -8.87
N GLY A 376 -21.75 -17.36 -9.10
CA GLY A 376 -22.04 -18.80 -9.11
C GLY A 376 -22.69 -19.32 -10.40
N ARG A 377 -22.69 -18.55 -11.48
CA ARG A 377 -23.31 -18.90 -12.78
C ARG A 377 -22.28 -19.56 -13.71
N PHE A 378 -21.75 -20.71 -13.28
CA PHE A 378 -20.61 -21.35 -13.92
C PHE A 378 -20.89 -21.85 -15.35
N ASP A 379 -22.08 -22.38 -15.63
CA ASP A 379 -22.44 -22.91 -16.95
C ASP A 379 -22.47 -21.82 -18.03
N LEU A 380 -23.00 -20.64 -17.68
CA LEU A 380 -23.03 -19.50 -18.58
C LEU A 380 -21.62 -18.98 -18.82
N ALA A 381 -20.79 -18.89 -17.77
CA ALA A 381 -19.38 -18.54 -17.88
C ALA A 381 -18.65 -19.49 -18.83
N LYS A 382 -18.82 -20.81 -18.65
CA LYS A 382 -18.26 -21.87 -19.51
C LYS A 382 -18.66 -21.68 -20.97
N SER A 383 -19.94 -21.44 -21.25
CA SER A 383 -20.45 -21.28 -22.62
C SER A 383 -19.90 -20.03 -23.32
N LEU A 384 -19.80 -18.90 -22.61
CA LEU A 384 -19.32 -17.63 -23.15
C LEU A 384 -17.80 -17.66 -23.39
N SER A 385 -17.03 -18.23 -22.46
CA SER A 385 -15.59 -18.40 -22.64
C SER A 385 -15.26 -19.40 -23.75
N PHE A 386 -16.01 -20.51 -23.86
CA PHE A 386 -15.83 -21.45 -24.96
C PHE A 386 -16.11 -20.79 -26.31
N ARG A 387 -17.20 -20.03 -26.43
CA ARG A 387 -17.50 -19.27 -27.64
C ARG A 387 -16.42 -18.23 -27.94
N SER A 388 -15.89 -17.54 -26.93
CA SER A 388 -14.78 -16.60 -27.11
C SER A 388 -13.50 -17.26 -27.61
N ILE A 389 -13.20 -18.49 -27.18
CA ILE A 389 -12.02 -19.26 -27.60
C ILE A 389 -12.18 -19.84 -29.01
N VAL A 390 -13.40 -20.27 -29.38
CA VAL A 390 -13.67 -20.97 -30.66
C VAL A 390 -14.05 -20.01 -31.80
N SER A 391 -14.76 -18.92 -31.52
CA SER A 391 -15.35 -18.07 -32.58
C SER A 391 -14.46 -16.95 -33.10
N ARG A 392 -13.33 -16.67 -32.45
CA ARG A 392 -12.38 -15.66 -32.91
C ARG A 392 -10.99 -16.28 -32.82
N GLY A 393 -10.33 -16.48 -33.96
CA GLY A 393 -8.92 -16.91 -34.03
C GLY A 393 -7.93 -15.90 -33.46
N CYS A 394 -8.28 -15.27 -32.34
CA CYS A 394 -7.39 -14.47 -31.51
C CYS A 394 -6.34 -15.42 -30.94
N SER A 395 -5.06 -15.04 -31.02
CA SER A 395 -4.00 -15.66 -30.24
C SER A 395 -4.50 -15.87 -28.82
N VAL A 396 -4.59 -17.12 -28.38
CA VAL A 396 -5.29 -17.48 -27.15
C VAL A 396 -4.44 -17.01 -25.96
N ASP A 397 -4.63 -15.78 -25.54
CA ASP A 397 -3.88 -15.20 -24.42
C ASP A 397 -4.11 -16.04 -23.16
N ASP A 398 -3.03 -16.40 -22.46
CA ASP A 398 -3.03 -17.30 -21.30
C ASP A 398 -4.06 -16.90 -20.22
N ALA A 399 -4.38 -15.61 -20.10
CA ALA A 399 -5.36 -15.08 -19.16
C ALA A 399 -6.81 -15.54 -19.46
N VAL A 400 -7.21 -15.61 -20.73
CA VAL A 400 -8.58 -16.03 -21.11
C VAL A 400 -8.73 -17.54 -20.91
N CYS A 401 -7.69 -18.31 -21.23
CA CYS A 401 -7.61 -19.75 -20.94
C CYS A 401 -7.74 -20.02 -19.44
N ASN A 402 -6.99 -19.30 -18.59
CA ASN A 402 -7.04 -19.48 -17.14
C ASN A 402 -8.44 -19.17 -16.57
N ILE A 403 -9.15 -18.18 -17.13
CA ILE A 403 -10.53 -17.88 -16.73
C ILE A 403 -11.49 -18.98 -17.17
N TYR A 404 -11.30 -19.54 -18.37
CA TYR A 404 -12.07 -20.70 -18.82
C TYR A 404 -11.83 -21.93 -17.94
N LEU A 405 -10.57 -22.26 -17.65
CA LEU A 405 -10.19 -23.35 -16.74
C LEU A 405 -10.78 -23.14 -15.35
N HIS A 406 -10.78 -21.90 -14.83
CA HIS A 406 -11.40 -21.56 -13.55
C HIS A 406 -12.92 -21.76 -13.59
N SER A 407 -13.59 -21.37 -14.69
CA SER A 407 -15.03 -21.59 -14.85
C SER A 407 -15.39 -23.08 -14.85
N LEU A 408 -14.59 -23.92 -15.51
CA LEU A 408 -14.74 -25.38 -15.52
C LEU A 408 -14.56 -25.98 -14.12
N CYS A 409 -13.49 -25.58 -13.42
CA CYS A 409 -13.21 -26.03 -12.06
C CYS A 409 -14.35 -25.66 -11.09
N CYS A 410 -14.90 -24.46 -11.20
CA CYS A 410 -16.02 -24.05 -10.34
C CYS A 410 -17.34 -24.76 -10.67
N SER A 411 -17.53 -25.23 -11.91
CA SER A 411 -18.67 -26.08 -12.30
C SER A 411 -18.54 -27.55 -11.84
N GLY A 412 -17.47 -27.92 -11.13
CA GLY A 412 -17.21 -29.30 -10.71
C GLY A 412 -16.58 -30.18 -11.80
N GLY A 413 -16.08 -29.56 -12.88
CA GLY A 413 -15.44 -30.20 -14.02
C GLY A 413 -13.92 -30.13 -13.99
N SER A 414 -13.25 -30.22 -12.83
CA SER A 414 -11.77 -30.06 -12.76
C SER A 414 -11.00 -31.10 -13.59
N LYS A 415 -11.54 -32.32 -13.77
CA LYS A 415 -10.97 -33.32 -14.69
C LYS A 415 -11.05 -32.89 -16.16
N GLU A 416 -12.18 -32.32 -16.57
CA GLU A 416 -12.38 -31.76 -17.91
C GLU A 416 -11.49 -30.53 -18.12
N ALA A 417 -11.30 -29.71 -17.08
CA ALA A 417 -10.37 -28.60 -17.10
C ALA A 417 -8.93 -29.05 -17.34
N LEU A 418 -8.49 -30.11 -16.64
CA LEU A 418 -7.14 -30.67 -16.81
C LEU A 418 -6.94 -31.24 -18.23
N SER A 419 -7.85 -32.06 -18.72
CA SER A 419 -7.74 -32.61 -20.09
C SER A 419 -7.78 -31.52 -21.16
N THR A 420 -8.58 -30.48 -20.94
CA THR A 420 -8.65 -29.33 -21.86
C THR A 420 -7.35 -28.53 -21.84
N MET A 421 -6.76 -28.32 -20.66
CA MET A 421 -5.48 -27.64 -20.53
C MET A 421 -4.35 -28.39 -21.26
N GLU A 422 -4.27 -29.71 -21.06
CA GLU A 422 -3.28 -30.57 -21.71
C GLU A 422 -3.45 -30.58 -23.24
N ARG A 423 -4.69 -30.65 -23.72
CA ARG A 423 -5.01 -30.55 -25.15
C ARG A 423 -4.59 -29.19 -25.73
N MET A 424 -4.91 -28.09 -25.04
CA MET A 424 -4.53 -26.73 -25.48
C MET A 424 -3.01 -26.52 -25.49
N ALA A 425 -2.28 -27.18 -24.58
CA ALA A 425 -0.83 -27.18 -24.56
C ALA A 425 -0.23 -28.00 -25.72
N ALA A 426 -0.79 -29.17 -26.02
CA ALA A 426 -0.34 -30.04 -27.12
C ALA A 426 -0.57 -29.41 -28.50
N GLU A 427 -1.64 -28.64 -28.67
CA GLU A 427 -1.95 -27.91 -29.91
C GLU A 427 -1.07 -26.66 -30.11
N GLY A 428 -0.20 -26.32 -29.14
CA GLY A 428 0.79 -25.24 -29.24
C GLY A 428 0.24 -23.81 -29.05
N GLY A 429 -1.06 -23.67 -28.80
CA GLY A 429 -1.75 -22.38 -28.65
C GLY A 429 -1.77 -21.80 -27.23
N PHE A 430 -1.34 -22.56 -26.23
CA PHE A 430 -1.39 -22.17 -24.81
C PHE A 430 -0.17 -22.71 -24.06
N ARG A 431 0.46 -21.88 -23.22
CA ARG A 431 1.53 -22.34 -22.33
C ARG A 431 1.00 -22.37 -20.90
N PRO A 432 0.76 -23.56 -20.32
CA PRO A 432 0.39 -23.68 -18.92
C PRO A 432 1.39 -22.93 -18.05
N SER A 433 0.87 -22.01 -17.24
CA SER A 433 1.65 -21.22 -16.28
C SER A 433 1.39 -21.74 -14.87
N ALA A 434 2.15 -21.27 -13.87
CA ALA A 434 1.86 -21.56 -12.46
C ALA A 434 0.41 -21.20 -12.09
N VAL A 435 -0.16 -20.14 -12.68
CA VAL A 435 -1.56 -19.73 -12.47
C VAL A 435 -2.55 -20.77 -12.99
N SER A 436 -2.23 -21.43 -14.10
CA SER A 436 -3.05 -22.47 -14.74
C SER A 436 -3.14 -23.71 -13.86
N TYR A 437 -1.99 -24.21 -13.40
CA TYR A 437 -1.92 -25.34 -12.45
C TYR A 437 -2.56 -24.98 -11.10
N ASN A 438 -2.33 -23.79 -10.56
CA ASN A 438 -2.97 -23.31 -9.33
C ASN A 438 -4.50 -23.34 -9.42
N THR A 439 -5.04 -22.95 -10.58
CA THR A 439 -6.47 -22.94 -10.84
C THR A 439 -7.05 -24.34 -10.79
N ILE A 440 -6.40 -25.31 -11.46
CA ILE A 440 -6.83 -26.72 -11.49
C ILE A 440 -6.68 -27.38 -10.12
N VAL A 441 -5.55 -27.20 -9.45
CA VAL A 441 -5.30 -27.73 -8.10
C VAL A 441 -6.34 -27.20 -7.13
N LYS A 442 -6.65 -25.90 -7.18
CA LYS A 442 -7.72 -25.29 -6.38
C LYS A 442 -9.10 -25.85 -6.73
N GLY A 443 -9.36 -26.13 -8.01
CA GLY A 443 -10.57 -26.81 -8.49
C GLY A 443 -10.76 -28.17 -7.83
N PHE A 444 -9.79 -29.07 -7.99
CA PHE A 444 -9.80 -30.40 -7.36
C PHE A 444 -9.92 -30.33 -5.82
N CYS A 445 -9.25 -29.36 -5.19
CA CYS A 445 -9.39 -29.10 -3.76
C CYS A 445 -10.80 -28.70 -3.34
N SER A 446 -11.51 -27.94 -4.18
CA SER A 446 -12.91 -27.53 -3.92
C SER A 446 -13.90 -28.68 -4.14
N GLU A 447 -13.59 -29.62 -5.04
CA GLU A 447 -14.33 -30.86 -5.30
C GLU A 447 -14.03 -31.97 -4.28
N ASN A 448 -13.18 -31.71 -3.27
CA ASN A 448 -12.65 -32.70 -2.31
C ASN A 448 -11.85 -33.86 -2.95
N ASN A 449 -11.31 -33.67 -4.15
CA ASN A 449 -10.52 -34.68 -4.85
C ASN A 449 -9.01 -34.42 -4.69
N ILE A 450 -8.52 -34.58 -3.45
CA ILE A 450 -7.14 -34.22 -3.06
C ILE A 450 -6.09 -35.08 -3.78
N GLU A 451 -6.37 -36.36 -4.03
CA GLU A 451 -5.41 -37.25 -4.69
C GLU A 451 -5.09 -36.81 -6.13
N GLU A 452 -6.10 -36.40 -6.91
CA GLU A 452 -5.84 -35.86 -8.25
C GLU A 452 -5.10 -34.51 -8.17
N ALA A 453 -5.41 -33.67 -7.18
CA ALA A 453 -4.66 -32.43 -6.95
C ALA A 453 -3.17 -32.70 -6.66
N LEU A 454 -2.87 -33.74 -5.88
CA LEU A 454 -1.51 -34.17 -5.58
C LEU A 454 -0.81 -34.75 -6.81
N ARG A 455 -1.51 -35.53 -7.64
CA ARG A 455 -0.95 -36.04 -8.91
C ARG A 455 -0.57 -34.91 -9.87
N VAL A 456 -1.41 -33.89 -9.99
CA VAL A 456 -1.10 -32.70 -10.81
C VAL A 456 0.15 -31.99 -10.29
N LEU A 457 0.28 -31.80 -8.96
CA LEU A 457 1.47 -31.21 -8.36
C LEU A 457 2.73 -32.08 -8.55
N ASP A 458 2.59 -33.40 -8.43
CA ASP A 458 3.70 -34.32 -8.60
C ASP A 458 4.20 -34.34 -10.06
N GLY A 459 3.30 -34.24 -11.04
CA GLY A 459 3.64 -34.22 -12.47
C GLY A 459 4.26 -32.90 -12.96
N CYS A 460 4.18 -31.81 -12.20
CA CYS A 460 4.82 -30.54 -12.56
C CYS A 460 6.36 -30.60 -12.42
N ASP A 461 6.90 -31.50 -11.60
CA ASP A 461 8.33 -31.62 -11.34
C ASP A 461 9.09 -32.43 -12.43
N ASP A 462 8.40 -33.26 -13.21
CA ASP A 462 8.99 -34.18 -14.19
C ASP A 462 9.22 -33.52 -15.56
N GLY A 463 9.98 -32.41 -15.58
CA GLY A 463 10.52 -31.83 -16.81
C GLY A 463 9.76 -30.63 -17.40
N THR A 464 8.80 -30.05 -16.69
CA THR A 464 8.19 -28.77 -17.09
C THR A 464 8.98 -27.57 -16.56
N GLU A 465 9.08 -26.48 -17.33
CA GLU A 465 9.76 -25.24 -16.88
C GLU A 465 9.01 -24.54 -15.72
N THR A 466 7.80 -24.98 -15.36
CA THR A 466 6.92 -24.34 -14.37
C THR A 466 6.91 -25.06 -13.03
N LYS A 467 7.59 -24.47 -12.05
CA LYS A 467 7.56 -24.97 -10.65
C LYS A 467 6.27 -24.56 -9.94
N PRO A 468 5.64 -25.44 -9.14
CA PRO A 468 4.56 -25.06 -8.24
C PRO A 468 4.99 -23.95 -7.28
N ASP A 469 4.09 -23.03 -6.99
CA ASP A 469 4.35 -21.90 -6.09
C ASP A 469 3.73 -22.15 -4.71
N SER A 470 3.98 -21.23 -3.76
CA SER A 470 3.38 -21.34 -2.42
C SER A 470 1.85 -21.35 -2.45
N PHE A 471 1.21 -20.79 -3.48
CA PHE A 471 -0.24 -20.78 -3.59
C PHE A 471 -0.79 -22.18 -3.94
N SER A 472 -0.11 -22.94 -4.82
CA SER A 472 -0.51 -24.32 -5.14
C SER A 472 -0.51 -25.17 -3.88
N PHE A 473 0.56 -25.13 -3.10
CA PHE A 473 0.67 -25.88 -1.84
C PHE A 473 -0.37 -25.43 -0.81
N ASN A 474 -0.58 -24.11 -0.66
CA ASN A 474 -1.56 -23.57 0.28
C ASN A 474 -3.00 -23.97 -0.03
N ALA A 475 -3.37 -24.11 -1.31
CA ALA A 475 -4.69 -24.59 -1.72
C ALA A 475 -4.93 -26.02 -1.22
N VAL A 476 -3.96 -26.92 -1.42
CA VAL A 476 -4.07 -28.31 -0.96
C VAL A 476 -3.97 -28.40 0.57
N LEU A 477 -3.07 -27.65 1.22
CA LEU A 477 -3.00 -27.58 2.69
C LEU A 477 -4.33 -27.13 3.30
N SER A 478 -5.03 -26.17 2.66
CA SER A 478 -6.34 -25.71 3.11
C SER A 478 -7.41 -26.79 3.00
N ALA A 479 -7.44 -27.53 1.88
CA ALA A 479 -8.41 -28.61 1.66
C ALA A 479 -8.14 -29.82 2.55
N ALA A 480 -6.91 -30.34 2.54
CA ALA A 480 -6.46 -31.43 3.39
C ALA A 480 -6.60 -31.09 4.87
N GLY A 481 -6.31 -29.84 5.25
CA GLY A 481 -6.49 -29.35 6.62
C GLY A 481 -7.94 -29.33 7.09
N LYS A 482 -8.92 -29.09 6.21
CA LYS A 482 -10.35 -29.18 6.54
C LYS A 482 -10.81 -30.62 6.74
N LEU A 483 -10.27 -31.55 5.94
CA LEU A 483 -10.61 -32.98 6.00
C LEU A 483 -9.77 -33.76 7.03
N ALA A 484 -8.81 -33.09 7.68
CA ALA A 484 -7.84 -33.69 8.60
C ALA A 484 -7.04 -34.87 7.99
N ASP A 485 -6.81 -34.82 6.67
CA ASP A 485 -6.06 -35.87 5.95
C ASP A 485 -4.56 -35.75 6.24
N SER A 486 -4.09 -36.60 7.16
CA SER A 486 -2.70 -36.61 7.58
C SER A 486 -1.74 -37.15 6.50
N ALA A 487 -2.22 -38.00 5.58
CA ALA A 487 -1.38 -38.58 4.53
C ALA A 487 -1.07 -37.55 3.45
N ALA A 488 -2.10 -36.83 2.99
CA ALA A 488 -1.94 -35.72 2.05
C ALA A 488 -1.03 -34.62 2.60
N ILE A 489 -1.22 -34.22 3.87
CA ILE A 489 -0.37 -33.21 4.52
C ILE A 489 1.10 -33.67 4.56
N ARG A 490 1.41 -34.91 4.96
CA ARG A 490 2.80 -35.41 4.98
C ARG A 490 3.45 -35.38 3.59
N ARG A 491 2.71 -35.80 2.55
CA ARG A 491 3.20 -35.77 1.15
C ARG A 491 3.51 -34.33 0.71
N ILE A 492 2.68 -33.36 1.07
CA ILE A 492 2.93 -31.94 0.76
C ILE A 492 4.14 -31.40 1.53
N LEU A 493 4.26 -31.69 2.82
CA LEU A 493 5.38 -31.20 3.64
C LEU A 493 6.72 -31.71 3.12
N THR A 494 6.79 -32.99 2.73
CA THR A 494 8.00 -33.56 2.10
C THR A 494 8.33 -32.90 0.75
N ARG A 495 7.32 -32.52 -0.04
CA ARG A 495 7.51 -31.77 -1.29
C ARG A 495 7.99 -30.34 -1.03
N MET A 496 7.36 -29.62 -0.11
CA MET A 496 7.78 -28.26 0.27
C MET A 496 9.24 -28.21 0.75
N GLN A 497 9.66 -29.22 1.52
CA GLN A 497 11.06 -29.37 1.96
C GLN A 497 12.02 -29.61 0.79
N ARG A 498 11.68 -30.50 -0.15
CA ARG A 498 12.51 -30.77 -1.35
C ARG A 498 12.61 -29.55 -2.26
N GLY A 499 11.52 -28.78 -2.41
CA GLY A 499 11.49 -27.55 -3.19
C GLY A 499 12.18 -26.35 -2.51
N SER A 500 12.66 -26.49 -1.26
CA SER A 500 13.13 -25.38 -0.43
C SER A 500 12.11 -24.24 -0.29
N ILE A 501 10.81 -24.58 -0.29
CA ILE A 501 9.71 -23.61 -0.13
C ILE A 501 9.28 -23.64 1.33
N GLY A 502 9.63 -22.58 2.07
CA GLY A 502 9.16 -22.38 3.44
C GLY A 502 7.67 -22.01 3.50
N PHE A 503 7.07 -22.10 4.68
CA PHE A 503 5.71 -21.59 4.87
C PHE A 503 5.68 -20.07 4.73
N ASP A 504 4.69 -19.57 3.99
CA ASP A 504 4.23 -18.21 4.14
C ASP A 504 3.20 -18.12 5.29
N VAL A 505 2.74 -16.90 5.61
CA VAL A 505 1.76 -16.68 6.70
C VAL A 505 0.48 -17.50 6.46
N VAL A 506 0.07 -17.67 5.20
CA VAL A 506 -1.14 -18.40 4.81
C VAL A 506 -0.96 -19.91 5.04
N GLY A 507 0.14 -20.49 4.59
CA GLY A 507 0.47 -21.91 4.77
C GLY A 507 0.60 -22.28 6.24
N ALA A 508 1.29 -21.45 7.03
CA ALA A 508 1.37 -21.65 8.48
C ALA A 508 -0.02 -21.54 9.16
N THR A 509 -0.88 -20.62 8.70
CA THR A 509 -2.26 -20.51 9.20
C THR A 509 -3.11 -21.73 8.82
N CYS A 510 -2.94 -22.29 7.62
CA CYS A 510 -3.58 -23.55 7.21
C CYS A 510 -3.11 -24.73 8.06
N MET A 511 -1.81 -24.82 8.36
CA MET A 511 -1.26 -25.85 9.26
C MET A 511 -1.80 -25.71 10.69
N ALA A 512 -1.92 -24.48 11.22
CA ALA A 512 -2.57 -24.25 12.50
C ALA A 512 -4.02 -24.79 12.52
N ARG A 513 -4.80 -24.56 11.45
CA ARG A 513 -6.15 -25.14 11.30
C ARG A 513 -6.13 -26.66 11.30
N TYR A 514 -5.20 -27.27 10.57
CA TYR A 514 -5.03 -28.72 10.51
C TYR A 514 -4.72 -29.31 11.89
N TYR A 515 -3.76 -28.73 12.63
CA TYR A 515 -3.41 -29.20 13.97
C TYR A 515 -4.59 -29.14 14.94
N PHE A 516 -5.42 -28.10 14.86
CA PHE A 516 -6.67 -28.06 15.63
C PHE A 516 -7.71 -29.08 15.17
N ALA A 517 -7.77 -29.42 13.89
CA ALA A 517 -8.69 -30.44 13.36
C ALA A 517 -8.28 -31.86 13.81
N VAL A 518 -6.98 -32.15 13.86
CA VAL A 518 -6.42 -33.42 14.36
C VAL A 518 -6.38 -33.47 15.90
N GLY A 519 -6.58 -32.33 16.58
CA GLY A 519 -6.55 -32.23 18.05
C GLY A 519 -5.15 -32.10 18.65
N ASN A 520 -4.13 -31.86 17.83
CA ASN A 520 -2.74 -31.70 18.28
C ASN A 520 -2.43 -30.22 18.58
N VAL A 521 -2.84 -29.74 19.75
CA VAL A 521 -2.63 -28.34 20.17
C VAL A 521 -1.15 -28.01 20.37
N SER A 522 -0.34 -28.96 20.84
CA SER A 522 1.08 -28.76 21.13
C SER A 522 1.87 -28.34 19.89
N GLU A 523 1.72 -29.07 18.78
CA GLU A 523 2.39 -28.73 17.52
C GLU A 523 1.90 -27.41 16.92
N CYS A 524 0.62 -27.06 17.14
CA CYS A 524 0.11 -25.76 16.74
C CYS A 524 0.79 -24.61 17.49
N LEU A 525 0.98 -24.74 18.81
CA LEU A 525 1.65 -23.70 19.60
C LEU A 525 3.12 -23.57 19.23
N LYS A 526 3.83 -24.68 18.99
CA LYS A 526 5.21 -24.66 18.48
C LYS A 526 5.33 -23.92 17.15
N LEU A 527 4.36 -24.13 16.25
CA LEU A 527 4.30 -23.42 14.97
C LEU A 527 4.09 -21.92 15.17
N VAL A 528 3.21 -21.51 16.09
CA VAL A 528 2.99 -20.09 16.39
C VAL A 528 4.24 -19.46 17.02
N ASP A 529 4.91 -20.17 17.93
CA ASP A 529 6.15 -19.71 18.55
C ASP A 529 7.27 -19.56 17.51
N SER A 530 7.38 -20.49 16.56
CA SER A 530 8.36 -20.37 15.46
C SER A 530 8.05 -19.20 14.52
N MET A 531 6.77 -18.93 14.23
CA MET A 531 6.35 -17.76 13.46
C MET A 531 6.71 -16.43 14.13
N VAL A 532 6.65 -16.36 15.47
CA VAL A 532 7.03 -15.16 16.23
C VAL A 532 8.55 -14.99 16.29
N ALA A 533 9.30 -16.08 16.49
CA ALA A 533 10.75 -16.04 16.68
C ALA A 533 11.55 -15.87 15.38
N TYR A 534 11.17 -16.59 14.31
CA TYR A 534 11.96 -16.68 13.08
C TYR A 534 11.21 -16.16 11.84
N GLY A 535 9.92 -15.85 11.97
CA GLY A 535 9.04 -15.53 10.85
C GLY A 535 8.54 -16.80 10.14
N PRO A 536 7.50 -16.69 9.28
CA PRO A 536 6.78 -15.48 8.90
C PRO A 536 5.86 -14.94 10.02
N HIS A 537 5.84 -13.62 10.23
CA HIS A 537 5.13 -13.04 11.37
C HIS A 537 3.61 -13.26 11.32
N PRO A 538 2.97 -13.67 12.44
CA PRO A 538 1.53 -13.89 12.48
C PRO A 538 0.74 -12.62 12.19
N ASN A 539 -0.42 -12.77 11.56
CA ASN A 539 -1.37 -11.67 11.34
C ASN A 539 -2.67 -11.90 12.13
N SER A 540 -3.62 -10.96 12.03
CA SER A 540 -4.92 -11.06 12.72
C SER A 540 -5.73 -12.31 12.30
N VAL A 541 -5.50 -12.85 11.10
CA VAL A 541 -6.15 -14.09 10.63
C VAL A 541 -5.58 -15.32 11.34
N THR A 542 -4.26 -15.38 11.51
CA THR A 542 -3.58 -16.41 12.30
C THR A 542 -4.07 -16.38 13.75
N LEU A 543 -4.11 -15.19 14.36
CA LEU A 543 -4.66 -14.98 15.71
C LEU A 543 -6.09 -15.51 15.81
N ASN A 544 -6.98 -15.08 14.93
CA ASN A 544 -8.39 -15.51 14.95
C ASN A 544 -8.55 -17.02 14.78
N THR A 545 -7.69 -17.63 13.96
CA THR A 545 -7.68 -19.08 13.74
C THR A 545 -7.31 -19.85 15.01
N VAL A 546 -6.24 -19.42 15.68
CA VAL A 546 -5.75 -20.06 16.91
C VAL A 546 -6.73 -19.87 18.06
N LEU A 547 -7.26 -18.66 18.25
CA LEU A 547 -8.29 -18.39 19.25
C LEU A 547 -9.54 -19.24 19.02
N ALA A 548 -10.03 -19.32 17.78
CA ALA A 548 -11.20 -20.12 17.46
C ALA A 548 -10.96 -21.62 17.68
N GLY A 549 -9.75 -22.11 17.41
CA GLY A 549 -9.32 -23.48 17.68
C GLY A 549 -9.33 -23.80 19.18
N LEU A 550 -8.63 -23.00 19.99
CA LEU A 550 -8.55 -23.17 21.44
C LEU A 550 -9.92 -23.04 22.13
N CYS A 551 -10.74 -22.07 21.70
CA CYS A 551 -12.10 -21.90 22.21
C CYS A 551 -13.03 -23.06 21.83
N ARG A 552 -12.77 -23.78 20.71
CA ARG A 552 -13.51 -25.00 20.34
C ARG A 552 -13.16 -26.17 21.26
N ILE A 553 -11.91 -26.25 21.71
CA ILE A 553 -11.40 -27.29 22.63
C ILE A 553 -11.71 -26.94 24.11
N ARG A 554 -12.42 -25.83 24.37
CA ARG A 554 -12.77 -25.32 25.70
C ARG A 554 -11.55 -24.96 26.58
N GLN A 555 -10.47 -24.49 25.96
CA GLN A 555 -9.30 -23.99 26.67
C GLN A 555 -9.23 -22.45 26.62
N LEU A 556 -10.21 -21.79 27.25
CA LEU A 556 -10.29 -20.33 27.27
C LEU A 556 -9.08 -19.67 27.95
N GLY A 557 -8.57 -20.27 29.04
CA GLY A 557 -7.38 -19.75 29.73
C GLY A 557 -6.14 -19.70 28.83
N LEU A 558 -5.89 -20.77 28.07
CA LEU A 558 -4.79 -20.82 27.11
C LEU A 558 -5.04 -19.84 25.93
N ALA A 559 -6.29 -19.70 25.49
CA ALA A 559 -6.65 -18.73 24.44
C ALA A 559 -6.33 -17.29 24.87
N MET A 560 -6.59 -16.94 26.13
CA MET A 560 -6.25 -15.62 26.69
C MET A 560 -4.74 -15.42 26.78
N GLN A 561 -3.98 -16.42 27.22
CA GLN A 561 -2.51 -16.34 27.23
C GLN A 561 -1.94 -16.08 25.84
N ILE A 562 -2.44 -16.79 24.82
CA ILE A 562 -2.00 -16.59 23.42
C ILE A 562 -2.45 -15.24 22.88
N PHE A 563 -3.65 -14.77 23.24
CA PHE A 563 -4.14 -13.44 22.88
C PHE A 563 -3.20 -12.34 23.36
N ASP A 564 -2.81 -12.37 24.63
CA ASP A 564 -1.91 -11.37 25.20
C ASP A 564 -0.48 -11.48 24.66
N ARG A 565 0.02 -12.70 24.45
CA ARG A 565 1.36 -12.93 23.87
C ARG A 565 1.45 -12.40 22.44
N LEU A 566 0.47 -12.68 21.57
CA LEU A 566 0.48 -12.19 20.19
C LEU A 566 0.23 -10.68 20.11
N LYS A 567 -0.56 -10.13 21.05
CA LYS A 567 -0.73 -8.69 21.20
C LYS A 567 0.58 -7.99 21.60
N ALA A 568 1.34 -8.58 22.52
CA ALA A 568 2.67 -8.09 22.92
C ALA A 568 3.70 -8.21 21.77
N ALA A 569 3.57 -9.22 20.91
CA ALA A 569 4.37 -9.38 19.70
C ALA A 569 4.00 -8.41 18.56
N GLY A 570 3.05 -7.49 18.77
CA GLY A 570 2.68 -6.46 17.79
C GLY A 570 1.60 -6.86 16.79
N VAL A 571 0.90 -7.98 16.99
CA VAL A 571 -0.22 -8.39 16.13
C VAL A 571 -1.49 -7.62 16.56
N PRO A 572 -2.07 -6.75 15.71
CA PRO A 572 -3.24 -5.97 16.10
C PRO A 572 -4.50 -6.86 16.12
N PRO A 573 -5.20 -6.99 17.27
CA PRO A 573 -6.49 -7.66 17.32
C PRO A 573 -7.57 -6.81 16.63
N ASN A 574 -8.53 -7.47 15.99
CA ASN A 574 -9.67 -6.82 15.35
C ASN A 574 -10.99 -7.20 16.03
N ALA A 575 -12.10 -6.59 15.62
CA ALA A 575 -13.43 -6.88 16.18
C ALA A 575 -13.76 -8.39 16.17
N ALA A 576 -13.32 -9.13 15.14
CA ALA A 576 -13.51 -10.57 15.07
C ALA A 576 -12.70 -11.34 16.13
N SER A 577 -11.49 -10.89 16.49
CA SER A 577 -10.68 -11.47 17.57
C SER A 577 -11.40 -11.40 18.91
N TYR A 578 -11.89 -10.20 19.26
CA TYR A 578 -12.67 -9.99 20.49
C TYR A 578 -13.99 -10.78 20.46
N ALA A 579 -14.72 -10.78 19.34
CA ALA A 579 -15.96 -11.55 19.22
C ALA A 579 -15.77 -13.07 19.46
N ILE A 580 -14.63 -13.66 19.03
CA ILE A 580 -14.33 -15.08 19.28
C ILE A 580 -14.18 -15.35 20.78
N LEU A 581 -13.39 -14.53 21.48
CA LEU A 581 -13.14 -14.65 22.91
C LEU A 581 -14.40 -14.33 23.73
N MET A 582 -15.14 -13.28 23.38
CA MET A 582 -16.39 -12.91 24.03
C MET A 582 -17.45 -14.01 23.89
N ARG A 583 -17.56 -14.64 22.72
CA ARG A 583 -18.45 -15.81 22.53
C ARG A 583 -18.03 -17.00 23.39
N ALA A 584 -16.73 -17.21 23.58
CA ALA A 584 -16.22 -18.25 24.46
C ALA A 584 -16.48 -17.92 25.94
N ALA A 585 -16.23 -16.69 26.37
CA ALA A 585 -16.54 -16.20 27.73
C ALA A 585 -18.04 -16.34 28.05
N VAL A 586 -18.92 -15.99 27.11
CA VAL A 586 -20.37 -16.20 27.24
C VAL A 586 -20.73 -17.69 27.32
N ARG A 587 -19.98 -18.57 26.64
CA ARG A 587 -20.20 -20.01 26.68
C ARG A 587 -19.79 -20.61 28.03
N ASP A 588 -18.71 -20.10 28.60
CA ASP A 588 -18.14 -20.53 29.89
C ASP A 588 -18.71 -19.74 31.08
N GLU A 589 -19.71 -18.88 30.83
CA GLU A 589 -20.44 -18.06 31.82
C GLU A 589 -19.57 -17.04 32.59
N ASP A 590 -18.39 -16.70 32.05
CA ASP A 590 -17.51 -15.68 32.59
C ASP A 590 -17.93 -14.27 32.13
N VAL A 591 -18.78 -13.64 32.94
CA VAL A 591 -19.30 -12.29 32.71
C VAL A 591 -18.23 -11.22 32.90
N ARG A 592 -17.27 -11.45 33.82
CA ARG A 592 -16.23 -10.47 34.13
C ARG A 592 -15.28 -10.31 32.95
N LEU A 593 -14.86 -11.44 32.37
CA LEU A 593 -14.02 -11.44 31.19
C LEU A 593 -14.73 -10.82 29.97
N LEU A 594 -16.04 -11.06 29.82
CA LEU A 594 -16.84 -10.43 28.76
C LEU A 594 -16.81 -8.90 28.84
N ASP A 595 -17.04 -8.34 30.03
CA ASP A 595 -17.04 -6.88 30.23
C ASP A 595 -15.64 -6.28 30.08
N GLN A 596 -14.61 -6.98 30.56
CA GLN A 596 -13.21 -6.59 30.39
C GLN A 596 -12.81 -6.51 28.90
N LEU A 597 -13.11 -7.54 28.12
CA LEU A 597 -12.80 -7.59 26.68
C LEU A 597 -13.51 -6.48 25.92
N PHE A 598 -14.75 -6.18 26.29
CA PHE A 598 -15.52 -5.11 25.65
C PHE A 598 -15.01 -3.71 26.02
N GLY A 599 -14.61 -3.50 27.27
CA GLY A 599 -13.95 -2.27 27.71
C GLY A 599 -12.63 -2.03 26.99
N GLU A 600 -11.81 -3.08 26.85
CA GLU A 600 -10.53 -3.01 26.13
C GLU A 600 -10.73 -2.71 24.64
N MET A 601 -11.75 -3.30 24.01
CA MET A 601 -12.08 -3.04 22.61
C MET A 601 -12.42 -1.55 22.37
N ARG A 602 -13.21 -0.95 23.27
CA ARG A 602 -13.59 0.47 23.20
C ARG A 602 -12.41 1.41 23.46
N SER A 603 -11.54 1.12 24.43
CA SER A 603 -10.39 1.97 24.75
C SER A 603 -9.37 2.03 23.61
N ARG A 604 -9.34 1.00 22.75
CA ARG A 604 -8.53 0.94 21.53
C ARG A 604 -9.18 1.60 20.31
N GLY A 605 -10.38 2.16 20.46
CA GLY A 605 -11.13 2.78 19.36
C GLY A 605 -11.62 1.80 18.29
N ILE A 606 -11.75 0.50 18.63
CA ILE A 606 -12.29 -0.49 17.70
C ILE A 606 -13.82 -0.46 17.83
N GLU A 607 -14.51 -0.09 16.75
CA GLU A 607 -15.97 -0.06 16.72
C GLU A 607 -16.59 -1.45 16.83
N ALA A 608 -17.66 -1.57 17.62
CA ALA A 608 -18.39 -2.80 17.80
C ALA A 608 -19.22 -3.13 16.56
N ASP A 609 -18.94 -4.29 15.96
CA ASP A 609 -19.69 -4.80 14.82
C ASP A 609 -20.91 -5.63 15.26
N VAL A 610 -21.74 -6.03 14.28
CA VAL A 610 -22.92 -6.88 14.50
C VAL A 610 -22.59 -8.17 15.27
N ARG A 611 -21.37 -8.72 15.09
CA ARG A 611 -20.94 -9.97 15.72
C ARG A 611 -20.68 -9.78 17.21
N VAL A 612 -20.08 -8.67 17.62
CA VAL A 612 -19.85 -8.32 19.03
C VAL A 612 -21.19 -8.16 19.75
N TYR A 613 -22.12 -7.39 19.18
CA TYR A 613 -23.46 -7.26 19.74
C TYR A 613 -24.23 -8.58 19.74
N GLY A 614 -24.03 -9.42 18.72
CA GLY A 614 -24.59 -10.77 18.69
C GLY A 614 -24.08 -11.69 19.80
N CYS A 615 -22.85 -11.48 20.30
CA CYS A 615 -22.35 -12.19 21.49
C CYS A 615 -23.11 -11.79 22.76
N PHE A 616 -23.43 -10.49 22.93
CA PHE A 616 -24.26 -10.02 24.04
C PHE A 616 -25.69 -10.55 23.96
N VAL A 617 -26.32 -10.53 22.78
CA VAL A 617 -27.64 -11.12 22.57
C VAL A 617 -27.62 -12.61 22.93
N TYR A 618 -26.63 -13.35 22.42
CA TYR A 618 -26.46 -14.77 22.75
C TYR A 618 -26.28 -15.02 24.26
N GLY A 619 -25.52 -14.16 24.95
CA GLY A 619 -25.33 -14.26 26.40
C GLY A 619 -26.58 -13.95 27.21
N LEU A 620 -27.34 -12.93 26.83
CA LEU A 620 -28.63 -12.59 27.44
C LEU A 620 -29.67 -13.70 27.25
N CYS A 621 -29.68 -14.29 26.06
CA CYS A 621 -30.48 -15.47 25.72
C CYS A 621 -30.20 -16.65 26.66
N ARG A 622 -28.91 -17.00 26.86
CA ARG A 622 -28.51 -18.09 27.78
C ARG A 622 -28.84 -17.80 29.25
N LYS A 623 -28.71 -16.55 29.69
CA LYS A 623 -29.02 -16.10 31.05
C LYS A 623 -30.51 -16.00 31.39
N GLY A 624 -31.42 -16.40 30.49
CA GLY A 624 -32.84 -16.29 30.81
C GLY A 624 -33.42 -14.86 30.66
N LYS A 625 -32.70 -13.90 30.05
CA LYS A 625 -33.18 -12.51 29.85
C LYS A 625 -33.57 -12.21 28.40
N LEU A 626 -34.69 -12.78 27.93
CA LEU A 626 -35.12 -12.68 26.52
C LEU A 626 -35.62 -11.27 26.17
N SER A 627 -36.31 -10.59 27.08
CA SER A 627 -36.77 -9.20 26.87
C SER A 627 -35.60 -8.26 26.57
N ALA A 628 -34.60 -8.25 27.44
CA ALA A 628 -33.38 -7.45 27.24
C ALA A 628 -32.62 -7.82 25.94
N ALA A 629 -32.67 -9.09 25.52
CA ALA A 629 -32.07 -9.54 24.27
C ALA A 629 -32.83 -9.01 23.02
N LEU A 630 -34.16 -8.92 23.10
CA LEU A 630 -35.01 -8.32 22.07
C LEU A 630 -34.83 -6.80 22.00
N ASP A 631 -34.77 -6.12 23.15
CA ASP A 631 -34.53 -4.68 23.23
C ASP A 631 -33.15 -4.30 22.68
N LEU A 632 -32.15 -5.16 22.89
CA LEU A 632 -30.82 -4.95 22.32
C LEU A 632 -30.84 -5.11 20.79
N ARG A 633 -31.57 -6.09 20.26
CA ARG A 633 -31.78 -6.22 18.80
C ARG A 633 -32.47 -4.99 18.22
N ASP A 634 -33.52 -4.49 18.85
CA ASP A 634 -34.29 -3.36 18.33
C ASP A 634 -33.46 -2.07 18.32
N ARG A 635 -32.65 -1.85 19.36
CA ARG A 635 -31.65 -0.76 19.39
C ARG A 635 -30.57 -0.87 18.30
N LEU A 636 -30.18 -2.08 17.88
CA LEU A 636 -29.27 -2.23 16.73
C LEU A 636 -29.92 -1.70 15.45
N ARG A 637 -31.20 -2.01 15.25
CA ARG A 637 -31.97 -1.56 14.07
C ARG A 637 -32.15 -0.05 14.07
N GLU A 638 -32.50 0.55 15.21
CA GLU A 638 -32.65 2.01 15.36
C GLU A 638 -31.37 2.77 15.03
N ASN A 639 -30.21 2.18 15.35
CA ASN A 639 -28.89 2.75 15.01
C ASN A 639 -28.43 2.45 13.58
N GLY A 640 -29.32 1.94 12.72
CA GLY A 640 -29.03 1.65 11.31
C GLY A 640 -28.21 0.37 11.07
N VAL A 641 -28.04 -0.48 12.10
CA VAL A 641 -27.27 -1.72 12.02
C VAL A 641 -28.22 -2.90 11.88
N SER A 642 -28.26 -3.54 10.70
CA SER A 642 -29.13 -4.70 10.46
C SER A 642 -28.63 -5.93 11.23
N PRO A 643 -29.46 -6.56 12.08
CA PRO A 643 -29.08 -7.77 12.82
C PRO A 643 -28.87 -8.95 11.88
N ASP A 644 -27.81 -9.74 12.10
CA ASP A 644 -27.53 -10.90 11.26
C ASP A 644 -28.36 -12.16 11.62
N VAL A 645 -28.30 -13.17 10.75
CA VAL A 645 -28.96 -14.47 10.94
C VAL A 645 -28.53 -15.14 12.25
N SER A 646 -27.33 -14.87 12.76
CA SER A 646 -26.82 -15.49 14.00
C SER A 646 -27.50 -14.93 15.25
N ILE A 647 -27.79 -13.63 15.28
CA ILE A 647 -28.59 -12.96 16.33
C ILE A 647 -30.00 -13.56 16.37
N TYR A 648 -30.63 -13.68 15.19
CA TYR A 648 -31.96 -14.28 15.07
C TYR A 648 -31.97 -15.75 15.50
N ASN A 649 -30.97 -16.55 15.12
CA ASN A 649 -30.85 -17.94 15.53
C ASN A 649 -30.65 -18.08 17.05
N ALA A 650 -29.87 -17.20 17.68
CA ALA A 650 -29.69 -17.19 19.13
C ALA A 650 -31.01 -16.87 19.87
N LEU A 651 -31.79 -15.91 19.37
CA LEU A 651 -33.11 -15.58 19.91
C LEU A 651 -34.11 -16.73 19.70
N LEU A 652 -34.12 -17.35 18.52
CA LEU A 652 -34.96 -18.52 18.21
C LEU A 652 -34.66 -19.68 19.15
N GLU A 653 -33.38 -19.99 19.38
CA GLU A 653 -32.97 -21.06 20.29
C GLU A 653 -33.41 -20.79 21.74
N ALA A 654 -33.30 -19.54 22.20
CA ALA A 654 -33.77 -19.14 23.52
C ALA A 654 -35.30 -19.16 23.67
N MET A 655 -36.04 -18.73 22.65
CA MET A 655 -37.51 -18.80 22.62
C MET A 655 -38.01 -20.25 22.58
N VAL A 656 -37.34 -21.11 21.83
CA VAL A 656 -37.61 -22.55 21.80
C VAL A 656 -37.33 -23.19 23.16
N ALA A 657 -36.25 -22.80 23.86
CA ALA A 657 -35.98 -23.30 25.20
C ALA A 657 -37.08 -22.89 26.22
N ARG A 658 -37.74 -21.72 26.04
CA ARG A 658 -38.79 -21.20 26.93
C ARG A 658 -40.22 -21.54 26.55
N ARG A 659 -40.44 -22.22 25.41
CA ARG A 659 -41.79 -22.56 24.89
C ARG A 659 -42.68 -21.33 24.65
N THR A 660 -42.12 -20.19 24.26
CA THR A 660 -42.87 -18.97 23.91
C THR A 660 -43.22 -18.97 22.41
N PHE A 661 -44.37 -19.54 22.05
CA PHE A 661 -44.70 -19.91 20.65
C PHE A 661 -45.12 -18.76 19.73
N GLY A 662 -45.90 -17.78 20.23
CA GLY A 662 -46.42 -16.67 19.41
C GLY A 662 -45.31 -15.76 18.88
N ASP A 663 -44.27 -15.59 19.69
CA ASP A 663 -43.15 -14.71 19.40
C ASP A 663 -42.18 -15.29 18.36
N VAL A 664 -42.15 -16.62 18.18
CA VAL A 664 -41.28 -17.29 17.18
C VAL A 664 -41.70 -16.97 15.75
N VAL A 665 -43.01 -17.02 15.45
CA VAL A 665 -43.53 -16.68 14.12
C VAL A 665 -43.37 -15.17 13.86
N GLY A 666 -43.58 -14.34 14.88
CA GLY A 666 -43.30 -12.92 14.82
C GLY A 666 -41.83 -12.62 14.52
N LEU A 667 -40.91 -13.34 15.17
CA LEU A 667 -39.47 -13.19 14.98
C LEU A 667 -39.03 -13.60 13.57
N LEU A 668 -39.57 -14.69 13.01
CA LEU A 668 -39.28 -15.14 11.64
C LEU A 668 -39.80 -14.17 10.57
N LYS A 669 -40.98 -13.59 10.78
CA LYS A 669 -41.49 -12.52 9.90
C LYS A 669 -40.60 -11.29 9.94
N ARG A 670 -40.18 -10.87 11.13
CA ARG A 670 -39.24 -9.73 11.29
C ARG A 670 -37.89 -10.03 10.65
N MET A 671 -37.37 -11.24 10.80
CA MET A 671 -36.16 -11.69 10.14
C MET A 671 -36.25 -11.54 8.60
N ALA A 672 -37.40 -11.87 8.00
CA ALA A 672 -37.63 -11.67 6.57
C ALA A 672 -37.77 -10.19 6.16
N ILE A 673 -38.44 -9.36 6.97
CA ILE A 673 -38.55 -7.91 6.74
C ILE A 673 -37.17 -7.24 6.78
N ASP A 674 -36.27 -7.74 7.62
CA ASP A 674 -34.89 -7.25 7.76
C ASP A 674 -33.98 -7.68 6.60
N GLY A 675 -34.52 -8.39 5.59
CA GLY A 675 -33.75 -8.92 4.46
C GLY A 675 -32.83 -10.09 4.84
N CYS A 676 -32.99 -10.67 6.04
CA CYS A 676 -32.20 -11.80 6.50
C CYS A 676 -32.92 -13.11 6.20
N LEU A 677 -32.45 -13.90 5.24
CA LEU A 677 -33.06 -15.20 4.94
C LEU A 677 -32.71 -16.26 6.00
N PRO A 678 -33.67 -17.07 6.47
CA PRO A 678 -33.40 -18.21 7.35
C PRO A 678 -32.39 -19.18 6.73
N ASN A 679 -31.47 -19.70 7.54
CA ASN A 679 -30.46 -20.67 7.08
C ASN A 679 -30.77 -22.10 7.57
N GLU A 680 -29.97 -23.06 7.11
CA GLU A 680 -30.08 -24.46 7.52
C GLU A 680 -30.01 -24.63 9.07
N GLY A 681 -29.27 -23.74 9.74
CA GLY A 681 -29.21 -23.66 11.21
C GLY A 681 -30.55 -23.27 11.85
N SER A 682 -31.22 -22.24 11.31
CA SER A 682 -32.57 -21.84 11.71
C SER A 682 -33.55 -23.00 11.58
N TYR A 683 -33.48 -23.72 10.46
CA TYR A 683 -34.32 -24.90 10.22
C TYR A 683 -34.02 -26.05 11.19
N ARG A 684 -32.74 -26.31 11.49
CA ARG A 684 -32.33 -27.35 12.43
C ARG A 684 -32.84 -27.08 13.85
N ILE A 685 -32.81 -25.82 14.30
CA ILE A 685 -33.36 -25.38 15.59
C ILE A 685 -34.86 -25.66 15.65
N LEU A 686 -35.61 -25.27 14.62
CA LEU A 686 -37.05 -25.52 14.54
C LEU A 686 -37.37 -27.03 14.44
N ARG A 687 -36.61 -27.82 13.68
CA ARG A 687 -36.81 -29.27 13.59
C ARG A 687 -36.53 -29.97 14.92
N ARG A 688 -35.53 -29.51 15.68
CA ARG A 688 -35.25 -30.01 17.05
C ARG A 688 -36.41 -29.69 17.98
N ALA A 689 -36.97 -28.48 17.91
CA ALA A 689 -38.19 -28.13 18.63
C ALA A 689 -39.33 -29.13 18.32
N ARG A 690 -39.56 -29.45 17.03
CA ARG A 690 -40.57 -30.44 16.59
C ARG A 690 -40.42 -31.83 17.21
N LYS A 691 -39.18 -32.32 17.38
CA LYS A 691 -38.90 -33.65 17.97
C LYS A 691 -39.16 -33.70 19.48
N ASN A 692 -38.94 -32.59 20.20
CA ASN A 692 -39.07 -32.52 21.66
C ASN A 692 -40.52 -32.26 22.15
N GLY A 693 -41.53 -32.81 21.47
CA GLY A 693 -42.94 -32.76 21.93
C GLY A 693 -43.80 -31.59 21.42
N TRP A 694 -43.36 -30.84 20.41
CA TRP A 694 -44.05 -29.64 19.89
C TRP A 694 -45.19 -29.94 18.87
N ARG A 695 -45.93 -31.06 19.04
CA ARG A 695 -46.87 -31.57 18.02
C ARG A 695 -48.23 -30.85 17.92
N SER A 696 -48.60 -29.98 18.86
CA SER A 696 -50.02 -29.64 19.10
C SER A 696 -50.55 -28.27 18.60
N ARG A 697 -49.74 -27.33 18.08
CA ARG A 697 -50.24 -25.97 17.72
C ARG A 697 -50.08 -25.57 16.24
N ARG A 698 -51.17 -25.08 15.63
CA ARG A 698 -51.31 -24.56 14.24
C ARG A 698 -50.23 -23.55 13.85
N ASP A 699 -49.81 -22.69 14.78
CA ASP A 699 -48.85 -21.60 14.52
C ASP A 699 -47.42 -22.11 14.26
N PHE A 700 -47.03 -23.23 14.88
CA PHE A 700 -45.73 -23.84 14.62
C PHE A 700 -45.65 -24.43 13.20
N HIS A 701 -46.76 -25.00 12.71
CA HIS A 701 -46.86 -25.51 11.34
C HIS A 701 -46.77 -24.37 10.32
N ARG A 702 -47.34 -23.20 10.62
CA ARG A 702 -47.19 -21.97 9.81
C ARG A 702 -45.75 -21.46 9.80
N GLY A 703 -45.05 -21.46 10.94
CA GLY A 703 -43.65 -21.04 11.03
C GLY A 703 -42.70 -21.92 10.21
N VAL A 704 -42.87 -23.24 10.25
CA VAL A 704 -42.05 -24.17 9.44
C VAL A 704 -42.36 -24.04 7.94
N LYS A 705 -43.64 -23.90 7.56
CA LYS A 705 -44.02 -23.63 6.16
C LYS A 705 -43.49 -22.29 5.66
N LEU A 706 -43.51 -21.24 6.49
CA LEU A 706 -42.94 -19.94 6.15
C LEU A 706 -41.43 -20.02 5.90
N VAL A 707 -40.68 -20.77 6.71
CA VAL A 707 -39.25 -20.98 6.49
C VAL A 707 -38.98 -21.80 5.22
N GLN A 708 -39.77 -22.84 4.95
CA GLN A 708 -39.68 -23.59 3.69
C GLN A 708 -39.98 -22.71 2.47
N PHE A 709 -41.03 -21.87 2.55
CA PHE A 709 -41.36 -20.92 1.51
C PHE A 709 -40.25 -19.87 1.29
N LEU A 710 -39.69 -19.31 2.37
CA LEU A 710 -38.62 -18.31 2.27
C LEU A 710 -37.29 -18.88 1.75
N MET A 711 -37.01 -20.17 1.97
CA MET A 711 -35.78 -20.82 1.48
C MET A 711 -35.90 -21.38 0.05
N PHE A 712 -37.07 -21.93 -0.30
CA PHE A 712 -37.26 -22.67 -1.58
C PHE A 712 -38.19 -21.95 -2.57
N GLY A 713 -38.90 -20.89 -2.14
CA GLY A 713 -39.92 -20.21 -2.95
C GLY A 713 -39.40 -19.36 -4.11
N HIS A 714 -38.08 -19.26 -4.31
CA HIS A 714 -37.48 -18.66 -5.51
C HIS A 714 -36.97 -19.69 -6.53
N VAL A 715 -37.13 -21.00 -6.26
CA VAL A 715 -36.80 -22.06 -7.22
C VAL A 715 -37.99 -23.00 -7.32
N SER A 716 -39.00 -22.64 -8.12
CA SER A 716 -39.94 -23.54 -8.84
C SER A 716 -41.27 -22.85 -9.17
N SER A 717 -41.28 -22.00 -10.20
CA SER A 717 -42.51 -21.77 -10.98
C SER A 717 -42.56 -22.61 -12.26
N GLU A 718 -41.57 -23.48 -12.52
CA GLU A 718 -41.48 -24.25 -13.78
C GLU A 718 -41.60 -25.78 -13.63
N THR A 719 -41.68 -26.36 -12.43
CA THR A 719 -41.61 -27.84 -12.27
C THR A 719 -42.79 -28.51 -11.55
N LEU A 720 -43.94 -27.86 -11.43
CA LEU A 720 -45.15 -28.48 -10.84
C LEU A 720 -46.28 -28.78 -11.82
N ASN A 721 -46.03 -28.74 -13.13
CA ASN A 721 -47.02 -29.10 -14.16
C ASN A 721 -46.84 -30.50 -14.77
N HIS A 722 -46.13 -31.43 -14.12
CA HIS A 722 -46.18 -32.82 -14.55
C HIS A 722 -46.28 -33.83 -13.40
N LYS A 723 -47.42 -34.55 -13.47
CA LYS A 723 -47.76 -35.85 -12.89
C LYS A 723 -48.50 -35.84 -11.54
N SER A 724 -49.82 -35.81 -11.71
CA SER A 724 -50.85 -36.62 -11.03
C SER A 724 -50.37 -37.99 -10.57
#